data_AF-A0A094IME5-F1
#
_entry.id   AF-A0A094IME5-F1
#
_cell.length_a   1.000
_cell.length_b   1.000
_cell.length_c   1.000
_cell.angle_alpha   90.00
_cell.angle_beta   90.00
_cell.angle_gamma   90.00
#
_symmetry.space_group_name_H-M   'P 1'
#
loop_
_entity.id
_entity.type
_entity.pdbx_description
1 polymer ?
#
loop_
_entity_poly.entity_id
_entity_poly.type
_entity_poly.pdbx_seq_one_letter_code
_entity_poly.pdbx_strand_id
1 'polypeptide(L)'
;MFDESSLDIKIISAFEGRPSRLSKTRWMSLKKTIHVSKSLARTNSKRETLIEVDATHTELCNLTKGSAFYKKLQESLEITKHFTPRHNTSTPSNIGPPQSLLSWSVVDPNEPKLTVSSLHQSSGEGASNVNAQASSSDRSAWDIIPDQPVLGEVKTVTLPCYMLKHVTQLLEFCGRDKIMNALEAHLIPRNQVSSVGPSPSLLSYALCGTGGLGKTQIAIEFAYASMQRKDFDAIFWVAASNEGNLAKSFSDIAVGLGLENLSNHREQVVSRDLVLESLSHPVRRILDGAKLPPDVDFPSLLIFDNADNLQTLQGYWPLAGKGSILVTSRDPMAKGKMYIPCDTGIILPPFEVSDAAGLLRSITGYNRPEDKEPSEQVVERLSCFPMAVVPSRVRRCCENAISCMAVQYHIERGNLTQAPEFLDSSRKVCESVGDESKITNADVSYCRAELASMNGKPEVALPFALENLKLISKHDLKGWRYPQAHNCLAAVYLGTGDFEKAAVHADLAIRGYATLETPEFVDFPHINKAYGLMLTNRHEGASKVLENYLKGELVERGKEGTESFKTACAKSLLGAIYRDLGRYEDSRKMLDTTLVQFRDTVGETNVRMANTYESLGDTHGKLCNFAIARDMYLKALEVFTVNEDSVPEISRVYFKLSRAYGRLDSVEEAQKAREDAQKLLDTLGTDLTEKDINSFLPASARTKIE
;
A
#
# COMPACT_ATOMS: atom_id res chain seq x y z
N MET A 1 -20.79 -29.06 1.51
CA MET A 1 -19.40 -28.65 1.82
C MET A 1 -18.73 -29.55 2.86
N PHE A 2 -19.04 -29.46 4.17
CA PHE A 2 -18.49 -30.46 5.13
C PHE A 2 -19.22 -31.80 5.11
N ASP A 3 -20.54 -31.82 4.84
CA ASP A 3 -21.37 -33.04 4.68
C ASP A 3 -20.80 -34.05 3.65
N GLU A 4 -20.07 -33.56 2.64
CA GLU A 4 -19.54 -34.34 1.52
C GLU A 4 -18.04 -34.68 1.68
N SER A 5 -17.37 -34.08 2.66
CA SER A 5 -15.94 -34.31 2.91
C SER A 5 -15.72 -35.46 3.88
N SER A 6 -14.80 -36.38 3.56
CA SER A 6 -14.39 -37.50 4.44
C SER A 6 -13.47 -37.08 5.60
N LEU A 7 -13.47 -35.78 5.95
CA LEU A 7 -12.61 -35.21 6.98
C LEU A 7 -13.16 -35.49 8.38
N ASP A 8 -12.63 -36.52 9.03
CA ASP A 8 -13.00 -36.97 10.38
C ASP A 8 -12.45 -36.06 11.51
N ILE A 9 -12.51 -34.74 11.29
CA ILE A 9 -11.93 -33.69 12.13
C ILE A 9 -13.01 -33.15 13.08
N LYS A 10 -12.67 -33.01 14.37
CA LYS A 10 -13.53 -32.36 15.37
C LYS A 10 -13.60 -30.85 15.10
N ILE A 11 -14.78 -30.37 14.70
CA ILE A 11 -15.04 -28.94 14.45
C ILE A 11 -15.69 -28.32 15.69
N ILE A 12 -15.32 -27.10 16.04
CA ILE A 12 -15.98 -26.31 17.10
C ILE A 12 -16.57 -25.07 16.43
N SER A 13 -17.89 -24.93 16.50
CA SER A 13 -18.65 -23.89 15.80
C SER A 13 -19.34 -22.97 16.82
N ALA A 14 -19.01 -21.68 16.80
CA ALA A 14 -19.52 -20.70 17.75
C ALA A 14 -20.70 -19.90 17.18
N PHE A 15 -21.70 -19.56 18.01
CA PHE A 15 -22.82 -18.70 17.62
C PHE A 15 -23.21 -17.68 18.70
N GLU A 16 -23.84 -16.59 18.26
CA GLU A 16 -24.28 -15.45 19.08
C GLU A 16 -25.45 -15.84 20.00
N GLY A 17 -25.25 -15.73 21.32
CA GLY A 17 -26.31 -15.76 22.32
C GLY A 17 -26.94 -14.38 22.62
N ARG A 18 -26.25 -13.27 22.27
CA ARG A 18 -26.80 -11.91 22.39
C ARG A 18 -27.00 -11.26 21.01
N PRO A 19 -28.21 -10.76 20.68
CA PRO A 19 -28.44 -10.07 19.41
C PRO A 19 -27.74 -8.71 19.37
N SER A 20 -27.05 -8.45 18.27
CA SER A 20 -26.46 -7.16 17.92
C SER A 20 -27.52 -6.06 17.75
N ARG A 21 -27.10 -4.80 17.96
CA ARG A 21 -27.93 -3.61 17.74
C ARG A 21 -27.34 -2.78 16.60
N LEU A 22 -27.90 -2.90 15.40
CA LEU A 22 -27.51 -2.07 14.25
C LEU A 22 -28.58 -1.02 13.95
N SER A 23 -28.16 0.24 13.86
CA SER A 23 -28.97 1.32 13.28
C SER A 23 -28.70 1.38 11.78
N LYS A 24 -29.75 1.41 10.95
CA LYS A 24 -29.62 1.67 9.50
C LYS A 24 -29.99 3.11 9.09
N THR A 25 -30.70 3.84 9.95
CA THR A 25 -30.95 5.29 9.82
C THR A 25 -31.55 5.86 11.11
N ARG A 26 -31.41 7.17 11.33
CA ARG A 26 -31.60 7.88 12.62
C ARG A 26 -33.06 7.96 13.16
N TRP A 27 -34.04 7.25 12.59
CA TRP A 27 -35.49 7.49 12.79
C TRP A 27 -36.42 6.25 12.93
N MET A 28 -35.91 5.03 13.12
CA MET A 28 -36.76 3.87 13.47
C MET A 28 -36.13 2.94 14.51
N SER A 29 -36.95 2.05 15.09
CA SER A 29 -36.63 1.25 16.27
C SER A 29 -35.43 0.30 16.08
N LEU A 30 -34.63 0.16 17.15
CA LEU A 30 -33.47 -0.73 17.21
C LEU A 30 -33.90 -2.21 17.06
N LYS A 31 -33.91 -2.72 15.83
CA LYS A 31 -34.18 -4.13 15.55
C LYS A 31 -32.98 -4.97 15.99
N LYS A 32 -33.09 -5.57 17.18
CA LYS A 32 -32.14 -6.56 17.70
C LYS A 32 -32.08 -7.76 16.74
N THR A 33 -30.90 -8.08 16.22
CA THR A 33 -30.71 -9.22 15.31
C THR A 33 -29.53 -10.08 15.74
N ILE A 34 -29.74 -11.39 15.77
CA ILE A 34 -28.67 -12.40 15.82
C ILE A 34 -28.17 -12.56 14.38
N HIS A 35 -26.87 -12.38 14.14
CA HIS A 35 -26.28 -12.48 12.80
C HIS A 35 -25.75 -13.88 12.55
N VAL A 36 -24.84 -14.36 13.40
CA VAL A 36 -24.39 -15.76 13.45
C VAL A 36 -25.32 -16.54 14.37
N SER A 37 -26.43 -17.01 13.80
CA SER A 37 -27.37 -17.89 14.50
C SER A 37 -26.84 -19.31 14.62
N LYS A 38 -27.43 -20.11 15.52
CA LYS A 38 -27.12 -21.55 15.67
C LYS A 38 -27.29 -22.36 14.37
N SER A 39 -28.15 -21.93 13.45
CA SER A 39 -28.30 -22.56 12.14
C SER A 39 -27.27 -22.06 11.11
N LEU A 40 -26.85 -20.79 11.17
CA LEU A 40 -25.84 -20.23 10.26
C LEU A 40 -24.42 -20.69 10.63
N ALA A 41 -24.14 -20.87 11.92
CA ALA A 41 -22.87 -21.41 12.42
C ALA A 41 -22.68 -22.91 12.15
N ARG A 42 -23.72 -23.62 11.68
CA ARG A 42 -23.70 -25.08 11.59
C ARG A 42 -23.02 -25.56 10.31
N THR A 43 -21.94 -26.31 10.47
CA THR A 43 -21.20 -26.95 9.38
C THR A 43 -21.72 -28.34 9.02
N ASN A 44 -22.51 -28.97 9.90
CA ASN A 44 -22.99 -30.36 9.84
C ASN A 44 -21.91 -31.45 9.91
N SER A 45 -20.63 -31.12 10.17
CA SER A 45 -19.59 -32.15 10.31
C SER A 45 -19.96 -33.20 11.37
N LYS A 46 -19.62 -34.47 11.08
CA LYS A 46 -19.90 -35.63 11.95
C LYS A 46 -19.30 -35.51 13.36
N ARG A 47 -18.30 -34.64 13.55
CA ARG A 47 -17.69 -34.32 14.85
C ARG A 47 -17.81 -32.83 15.21
N GLU A 48 -18.86 -32.15 14.75
CA GLU A 48 -19.16 -30.76 15.11
C GLU A 48 -19.65 -30.62 16.57
N THR A 49 -19.05 -29.69 17.30
CA THR A 49 -19.53 -29.22 18.62
C THR A 49 -19.99 -27.76 18.49
N LEU A 50 -21.30 -27.51 18.54
CA LEU A 50 -21.86 -26.17 18.56
C LEU A 50 -21.79 -25.56 19.97
N ILE A 51 -21.17 -24.38 20.09
CA ILE A 51 -21.02 -23.65 21.36
C ILE A 51 -21.77 -22.31 21.28
N GLU A 52 -22.70 -22.11 22.22
CA GLU A 52 -23.34 -20.81 22.44
C GLU A 52 -22.42 -19.87 23.24
N VAL A 53 -22.22 -18.67 22.72
CA VAL A 53 -21.36 -17.64 23.30
C VAL A 53 -22.22 -16.45 23.73
N ASP A 54 -22.08 -16.01 24.98
CA ASP A 54 -22.77 -14.84 25.52
C ASP A 54 -22.11 -13.54 24.99
N ALA A 55 -22.23 -13.34 23.68
CA ALA A 55 -21.58 -12.31 22.88
C ALA A 55 -22.51 -11.87 21.73
N THR A 56 -22.37 -10.61 21.34
CA THR A 56 -22.87 -10.03 20.08
C THR A 56 -21.90 -10.29 18.93
N HIS A 57 -22.34 -10.03 17.69
CA HIS A 57 -21.54 -10.29 16.48
C HIS A 57 -20.12 -9.69 16.53
N THR A 58 -20.00 -8.46 17.02
CA THR A 58 -18.73 -7.73 17.18
C THR A 58 -17.85 -8.26 18.32
N GLU A 59 -18.46 -8.89 19.33
CA GLU A 59 -17.75 -9.49 20.46
C GLU A 59 -17.33 -10.95 20.17
N LEU A 60 -18.07 -11.67 19.30
CA LEU A 60 -17.89 -13.10 19.02
C LEU A 60 -16.48 -13.45 18.51
N CYS A 61 -15.88 -12.55 17.71
CA CYS A 61 -14.54 -12.74 17.15
C CYS A 61 -13.40 -12.33 18.11
N ASN A 62 -13.70 -11.70 19.26
CA ASN A 62 -12.68 -11.19 20.19
C ASN A 62 -12.23 -12.27 21.18
N LEU A 63 -11.21 -13.05 20.80
CA LEU A 63 -10.64 -14.13 21.59
C LEU A 63 -9.73 -13.63 22.74
N THR A 64 -10.23 -12.72 23.57
CA THR A 64 -9.50 -12.19 24.72
C THR A 64 -9.16 -13.31 25.70
N LYS A 65 -7.87 -13.47 26.03
CA LYS A 65 -7.33 -14.54 26.88
C LYS A 65 -7.98 -14.52 28.27
N GLY A 66 -8.61 -15.62 28.67
CA GLY A 66 -9.31 -15.76 29.96
C GLY A 66 -10.79 -15.35 29.96
N SER A 67 -11.33 -14.85 28.85
CA SER A 67 -12.77 -14.62 28.66
C SER A 67 -13.60 -15.92 28.78
N ALA A 68 -14.91 -15.79 29.00
CA ALA A 68 -15.81 -16.96 29.09
C ALA A 68 -15.85 -17.78 27.78
N PHE A 69 -15.69 -17.14 26.63
CA PHE A 69 -15.56 -17.83 25.34
C PHE A 69 -14.24 -18.59 25.24
N TYR A 70 -13.12 -17.94 25.57
CA TYR A 70 -11.79 -18.54 25.57
C TYR A 70 -11.72 -19.77 26.50
N LYS A 71 -12.33 -19.70 27.69
CA LYS A 71 -12.40 -20.82 28.64
C LYS A 71 -13.19 -22.02 28.10
N LYS A 72 -14.42 -21.80 27.59
CA LYS A 72 -15.21 -22.86 26.91
C LYS A 72 -14.45 -23.51 25.74
N LEU A 73 -13.67 -22.71 25.01
CA LEU A 73 -12.87 -23.19 23.88
C LEU A 73 -11.66 -24.00 24.35
N GLN A 74 -10.99 -23.60 25.44
CA GLN A 74 -9.96 -24.41 26.10
C GLN A 74 -10.53 -25.75 26.60
N GLU A 75 -11.64 -25.74 27.35
CA GLU A 75 -12.30 -26.96 27.86
C GLU A 75 -12.61 -27.97 26.74
N SER A 76 -13.17 -27.49 25.62
CA SER A 76 -13.46 -28.34 24.46
C SER A 76 -12.20 -28.90 23.78
N LEU A 77 -11.10 -28.15 23.77
CA LEU A 77 -9.79 -28.62 23.29
C LEU A 77 -9.16 -29.65 24.25
N GLU A 78 -9.28 -29.48 25.57
CA GLU A 78 -8.68 -30.40 26.54
C GLU A 78 -9.40 -31.75 26.60
N ILE A 79 -10.73 -31.78 26.45
CA ILE A 79 -11.50 -33.02 26.20
C ILE A 79 -10.96 -33.78 24.97
N THR A 80 -10.37 -33.08 24.00
CA THR A 80 -9.82 -33.69 22.77
C THR A 80 -8.44 -34.33 23.01
N LYS A 81 -7.66 -33.88 24.00
CA LYS A 81 -6.34 -34.46 24.33
C LYS A 81 -6.42 -35.93 24.75
N HIS A 82 -7.53 -36.35 25.36
CA HIS A 82 -7.72 -37.73 25.83
C HIS A 82 -8.15 -38.73 24.74
N PHE A 83 -8.47 -38.27 23.52
CA PHE A 83 -8.76 -39.15 22.38
C PHE A 83 -7.55 -39.24 21.43
N THR A 84 -6.52 -39.96 21.86
CA THR A 84 -5.41 -40.42 20.99
C THR A 84 -5.60 -41.90 20.63
N PRO A 85 -6.01 -42.23 19.39
CA PRO A 85 -6.02 -43.62 18.92
C PRO A 85 -4.58 -44.16 18.88
N ARG A 86 -4.37 -45.37 19.41
CA ARG A 86 -3.10 -46.09 19.29
C ARG A 86 -3.05 -46.90 17.99
N HIS A 87 -1.87 -46.96 17.36
CA HIS A 87 -1.53 -47.85 16.24
C HIS A 87 -2.30 -47.57 14.92
N ASN A 88 -1.84 -47.97 13.72
CA ASN A 88 -0.72 -48.86 13.36
C ASN A 88 -0.06 -48.48 12.01
N THR A 89 1.02 -49.16 11.61
CA THR A 89 1.71 -48.96 10.32
C THR A 89 1.18 -49.87 9.19
N SER A 90 0.62 -49.28 8.13
CA SER A 90 0.43 -49.94 6.82
C SER A 90 0.15 -48.93 5.69
N THR A 91 0.64 -49.23 4.49
CA THR A 91 0.37 -48.54 3.21
C THR A 91 -0.61 -49.37 2.35
N PRO A 92 -1.10 -48.89 1.18
CA PRO A 92 -1.53 -47.53 0.80
C PRO A 92 -2.94 -47.51 0.11
N SER A 93 -3.59 -46.35 -0.04
CA SER A 93 -4.38 -46.00 -1.27
C SER A 93 -5.10 -44.64 -1.24
N ASN A 94 -4.94 -43.88 -2.34
CA ASN A 94 -5.87 -42.96 -3.02
C ASN A 94 -6.63 -41.82 -2.30
N ILE A 95 -6.98 -40.81 -3.12
CA ILE A 95 -7.71 -39.55 -2.80
C ILE A 95 -6.87 -38.61 -1.92
N GLY A 96 -6.72 -37.31 -2.20
CA GLY A 96 -7.19 -36.46 -3.30
C GLY A 96 -6.77 -34.99 -3.01
N PRO A 97 -6.79 -34.08 -4.00
CA PRO A 97 -6.37 -32.68 -3.83
C PRO A 97 -7.51 -31.82 -3.23
N PRO A 98 -7.39 -30.48 -3.04
CA PRO A 98 -6.29 -29.56 -3.42
C PRO A 98 -5.86 -28.60 -2.27
N GLN A 99 -5.19 -27.48 -2.63
CA GLN A 99 -4.93 -26.27 -1.82
C GLN A 99 -3.76 -26.43 -0.81
N SER A 100 -2.93 -25.43 -0.51
CA SER A 100 -3.08 -23.98 -0.70
C SER A 100 -1.73 -23.28 -1.02
N LEU A 101 -1.57 -22.51 -2.13
CA LEU A 101 -2.11 -21.16 -2.37
C LEU A 101 -1.29 -19.99 -1.68
N LEU A 102 -0.72 -19.05 -2.47
CA LEU A 102 0.13 -17.81 -2.22
C LEU A 102 1.64 -18.11 -2.23
N SER A 103 2.68 -17.49 -2.88
CA SER A 103 3.00 -16.21 -3.62
C SER A 103 3.82 -15.16 -2.78
N TRP A 104 4.90 -14.32 -2.98
CA TRP A 104 5.83 -13.51 -3.91
C TRP A 104 5.56 -11.96 -4.21
N SER A 105 6.31 -11.06 -4.92
CA SER A 105 5.83 -9.61 -5.17
C SER A 105 6.59 -8.28 -4.84
N VAL A 106 7.19 -7.57 -5.78
CA VAL A 106 7.82 -6.22 -5.66
C VAL A 106 9.18 -6.20 -4.88
N VAL A 107 10.28 -5.57 -5.35
CA VAL A 107 10.38 -4.36 -6.19
C VAL A 107 11.52 -4.42 -7.22
N ASP A 108 11.33 -3.61 -8.27
CA ASP A 108 12.19 -3.06 -9.34
C ASP A 108 13.03 -1.85 -8.75
N PRO A 109 13.30 -0.68 -9.39
CA PRO A 109 13.67 -0.31 -10.78
C PRO A 109 14.95 0.57 -10.92
N ASN A 110 15.43 0.75 -12.16
CA ASN A 110 15.97 2.00 -12.79
C ASN A 110 16.56 1.66 -14.20
N GLU A 111 16.63 2.53 -15.22
CA GLU A 111 16.52 4.00 -15.32
C GLU A 111 16.03 4.46 -16.75
N PRO A 112 15.56 5.71 -16.99
CA PRO A 112 15.16 6.28 -18.31
C PRO A 112 16.32 7.06 -19.02
N LYS A 113 16.25 7.83 -20.14
CA LYS A 113 15.24 8.26 -21.16
C LYS A 113 16.00 8.87 -22.39
N LEU A 114 15.38 9.01 -23.59
CA LEU A 114 15.79 9.99 -24.65
C LEU A 114 14.66 10.28 -25.68
N THR A 115 14.82 11.30 -26.54
CA THR A 115 13.72 12.03 -27.24
C THR A 115 13.88 12.23 -28.76
N VAL A 116 12.77 12.47 -29.47
CA VAL A 116 12.67 12.99 -30.86
C VAL A 116 11.44 13.92 -30.97
N SER A 117 11.45 14.91 -31.88
CA SER A 117 10.34 15.86 -32.07
C SER A 117 10.13 16.33 -33.53
N SER A 118 8.91 16.81 -33.80
CA SER A 118 8.46 17.67 -34.92
C SER A 118 8.52 17.18 -36.39
N LEU A 119 7.34 17.15 -37.03
CA LEU A 119 7.07 17.75 -38.36
C LEU A 119 5.53 17.96 -38.52
N HIS A 120 5.10 18.78 -39.49
CA HIS A 120 3.74 19.35 -39.51
C HIS A 120 3.27 19.72 -40.94
N GLN A 121 1.96 19.98 -41.13
CA GLN A 121 1.28 20.48 -42.35
C GLN A 121 1.13 19.48 -43.53
N SER A 122 0.07 19.52 -44.38
CA SER A 122 -1.26 20.19 -44.32
C SER A 122 -2.23 19.71 -45.44
N SER A 123 -3.44 20.29 -45.47
CA SER A 123 -4.45 20.32 -46.57
C SER A 123 -5.50 19.19 -46.66
N GLY A 124 -6.72 19.56 -47.08
CA GLY A 124 -7.90 18.69 -47.25
C GLY A 124 -9.18 19.32 -46.68
N GLU A 125 -10.06 19.86 -47.54
CA GLU A 125 -11.31 20.52 -47.14
C GLU A 125 -12.53 19.57 -47.17
N GLY A 126 -13.57 19.85 -46.37
CA GLY A 126 -14.85 19.14 -46.44
C GLY A 126 -15.80 19.51 -45.30
N ALA A 127 -16.78 20.38 -45.56
CA ALA A 127 -17.69 20.92 -44.52
C ALA A 127 -19.12 20.40 -44.64
N SER A 128 -19.76 20.09 -43.51
CA SER A 128 -21.22 20.18 -43.33
C SER A 128 -21.59 20.29 -41.85
N ASN A 129 -22.65 21.04 -41.53
CA ASN A 129 -23.13 21.27 -40.17
C ASN A 129 -24.34 20.40 -39.85
N VAL A 130 -24.41 19.82 -38.64
CA VAL A 130 -25.68 19.54 -37.94
C VAL A 130 -25.51 19.93 -36.46
N ASN A 131 -26.57 20.47 -35.86
CA ASN A 131 -26.55 20.96 -34.48
C ASN A 131 -26.68 19.86 -33.41
N ALA A 132 -26.26 20.21 -32.20
CA ALA A 132 -26.29 19.36 -31.01
C ALA A 132 -27.69 18.90 -30.58
N GLN A 133 -27.72 17.78 -29.87
CA GLN A 133 -28.66 17.57 -28.76
C GLN A 133 -28.01 16.72 -27.65
N ALA A 134 -28.43 16.96 -26.42
CA ALA A 134 -28.12 16.13 -25.24
C ALA A 134 -29.40 15.45 -24.73
N SER A 135 -29.31 14.66 -23.67
CA SER A 135 -30.33 13.70 -23.16
C SER A 135 -30.44 12.42 -24.02
N SER A 136 -30.80 11.26 -23.47
CA SER A 136 -30.98 10.86 -22.05
C SER A 136 -30.71 9.36 -21.89
N SER A 137 -30.44 8.93 -20.66
CA SER A 137 -30.46 7.52 -20.28
C SER A 137 -31.89 6.96 -20.35
N ASP A 138 -32.13 5.89 -21.12
CA ASP A 138 -32.85 4.71 -20.58
C ASP A 138 -32.60 3.42 -21.38
N ARG A 139 -33.03 2.28 -20.83
CA ARG A 139 -32.72 0.92 -21.32
C ARG A 139 -33.83 0.30 -22.18
N SER A 140 -33.71 0.35 -23.51
CA SER A 140 -34.28 -0.69 -24.40
C SER A 140 -33.86 -0.57 -25.87
N ALA A 141 -32.66 -1.05 -26.20
CA ALA A 141 -32.28 -1.37 -27.58
C ALA A 141 -31.73 -2.80 -27.62
N TRP A 142 -32.33 -3.66 -28.46
CA TRP A 142 -31.72 -4.92 -28.88
C TRP A 142 -30.97 -4.62 -30.17
N ASP A 143 -29.70 -4.24 -30.06
CA ASP A 143 -28.90 -3.94 -31.25
C ASP A 143 -28.73 -5.19 -32.10
N ILE A 144 -29.13 -5.05 -33.36
CA ILE A 144 -29.18 -6.15 -34.33
C ILE A 144 -27.76 -6.50 -34.74
N ILE A 145 -27.36 -7.76 -34.49
CA ILE A 145 -26.09 -8.31 -34.99
C ILE A 145 -26.09 -8.16 -36.52
N PRO A 146 -25.11 -7.45 -37.13
CA PRO A 146 -25.01 -7.38 -38.58
C PRO A 146 -24.64 -8.76 -39.13
N ASP A 147 -25.58 -9.41 -39.83
CA ASP A 147 -25.45 -10.79 -40.32
C ASP A 147 -24.59 -10.87 -41.61
N GLN A 148 -23.43 -10.20 -41.59
CA GLN A 148 -22.40 -10.29 -42.62
C GLN A 148 -21.01 -10.33 -41.98
N PRO A 149 -20.18 -11.35 -42.27
CA PRO A 149 -18.80 -11.37 -41.80
C PRO A 149 -17.99 -10.30 -42.55
N VAL A 150 -17.64 -9.22 -41.85
CA VAL A 150 -16.63 -8.29 -42.33
C VAL A 150 -15.30 -9.05 -42.43
N LEU A 151 -14.90 -9.37 -43.67
CA LEU A 151 -13.62 -9.96 -44.01
C LEU A 151 -12.50 -8.92 -43.81
N GLY A 152 -12.20 -8.64 -42.54
CA GLY A 152 -10.98 -7.95 -42.15
C GLY A 152 -9.75 -8.78 -42.49
N GLU A 153 -8.63 -8.09 -42.76
CA GLU A 153 -7.36 -8.74 -43.08
C GLU A 153 -6.95 -9.73 -41.98
N VAL A 154 -6.70 -10.99 -42.36
CA VAL A 154 -6.25 -12.03 -41.45
C VAL A 154 -4.79 -11.77 -41.08
N LYS A 155 -4.56 -11.29 -39.87
CA LYS A 155 -3.22 -10.93 -39.38
C LYS A 155 -2.49 -12.12 -38.80
N THR A 156 -1.24 -12.28 -39.17
CA THR A 156 -0.36 -13.35 -38.70
C THR A 156 0.30 -12.97 -37.37
N VAL A 157 0.17 -13.83 -36.36
CA VAL A 157 0.84 -13.67 -35.05
C VAL A 157 2.36 -13.70 -35.24
N THR A 158 3.07 -12.71 -34.70
CA THR A 158 4.54 -12.64 -34.76
C THR A 158 5.17 -13.36 -33.58
N LEU A 159 6.04 -14.34 -33.85
CA LEU A 159 6.73 -15.16 -32.83
C LEU A 159 8.22 -15.37 -33.18
N PRO A 160 9.11 -15.56 -32.19
CA PRO A 160 8.84 -15.45 -30.76
C PRO A 160 8.66 -13.99 -30.32
N CYS A 161 7.80 -13.74 -29.33
CA CYS A 161 7.46 -12.39 -28.89
C CYS A 161 7.76 -12.17 -27.40
N TYR A 162 8.87 -11.50 -27.11
CA TYR A 162 9.33 -11.21 -25.74
C TYR A 162 9.20 -9.72 -25.41
N MET A 163 8.19 -9.36 -24.61
CA MET A 163 7.87 -7.99 -24.21
C MET A 163 8.41 -7.67 -22.81
N LEU A 164 9.73 -7.78 -22.66
CA LEU A 164 10.48 -7.49 -21.42
C LEU A 164 11.23 -6.13 -21.45
N LYS A 165 10.99 -5.29 -22.46
CA LYS A 165 11.79 -4.07 -22.77
C LYS A 165 11.84 -2.97 -21.70
N HIS A 166 11.05 -3.09 -20.63
CA HIS A 166 10.99 -2.13 -19.52
C HIS A 166 11.45 -2.73 -18.19
N VAL A 167 12.06 -3.92 -18.23
CA VAL A 167 12.32 -4.76 -17.05
C VAL A 167 13.81 -5.14 -17.07
N THR A 168 14.56 -4.75 -16.05
CA THR A 168 16.03 -4.94 -16.03
C THR A 168 16.41 -6.16 -15.17
N GLN A 169 17.02 -7.18 -15.78
CA GLN A 169 17.61 -8.30 -15.05
C GLN A 169 18.77 -7.82 -14.17
N LEU A 170 18.91 -8.33 -12.93
CA LEU A 170 20.04 -7.96 -12.08
C LEU A 170 21.33 -8.68 -12.52
N LEU A 171 22.47 -7.98 -12.36
CA LEU A 171 23.80 -8.54 -12.61
C LEU A 171 24.21 -9.60 -11.58
N GLU A 172 23.66 -9.53 -10.36
CA GLU A 172 23.79 -10.54 -9.31
C GLU A 172 22.40 -10.82 -8.73
N PHE A 173 21.91 -12.04 -8.89
CA PHE A 173 20.75 -12.59 -8.20
C PHE A 173 21.21 -13.85 -7.45
N CYS A 174 20.85 -13.99 -6.17
CA CYS A 174 21.23 -15.15 -5.37
C CYS A 174 20.22 -15.48 -4.26
N GLY A 175 20.33 -16.70 -3.75
CA GLY A 175 19.31 -17.32 -2.91
C GLY A 175 18.03 -17.61 -3.69
N ARG A 176 16.99 -18.08 -2.98
CA ARG A 176 15.69 -18.45 -3.59
C ARG A 176 15.73 -19.61 -4.59
N ASP A 177 16.77 -20.45 -4.65
CA ASP A 177 16.81 -21.59 -5.58
C ASP A 177 15.61 -22.54 -5.42
N LYS A 178 15.23 -22.85 -4.18
CA LYS A 178 14.04 -23.65 -3.82
C LYS A 178 12.73 -23.08 -4.39
N ILE A 179 12.72 -21.77 -4.63
CA ILE A 179 11.60 -20.92 -4.99
C ILE A 179 11.57 -20.77 -6.52
N MET A 180 12.71 -20.52 -7.18
CA MET A 180 12.86 -20.63 -8.65
C MET A 180 12.48 -22.02 -9.16
N ASN A 181 13.03 -23.08 -8.56
CA ASN A 181 12.69 -24.48 -8.90
C ASN A 181 11.18 -24.78 -8.76
N ALA A 182 10.45 -24.07 -7.89
CA ALA A 182 9.01 -24.22 -7.73
C ALA A 182 8.21 -23.59 -8.88
N LEU A 183 8.67 -22.46 -9.46
CA LEU A 183 8.08 -21.96 -10.71
C LEU A 183 8.40 -22.88 -11.89
N GLU A 184 9.65 -23.33 -12.01
CA GLU A 184 10.07 -24.21 -13.12
C GLU A 184 9.35 -25.57 -13.09
N ALA A 185 9.00 -26.06 -11.91
CA ALA A 185 8.19 -27.27 -11.74
C ALA A 185 6.69 -27.07 -12.03
N HIS A 186 6.18 -25.83 -12.00
CA HIS A 186 4.73 -25.56 -12.06
C HIS A 186 4.28 -24.77 -13.30
N LEU A 187 5.10 -23.87 -13.83
CA LEU A 187 4.78 -22.99 -14.96
C LEU A 187 5.38 -23.44 -16.29
N ILE A 188 6.46 -24.24 -16.33
CA ILE A 188 7.01 -24.69 -17.62
C ILE A 188 6.11 -25.80 -18.19
N PRO A 189 5.49 -25.65 -19.38
CA PRO A 189 4.59 -26.65 -19.93
C PRO A 189 5.35 -27.90 -20.37
N ARG A 190 5.38 -28.94 -19.52
CA ARG A 190 6.03 -30.21 -19.85
C ARG A 190 5.14 -31.01 -20.80
N ASN A 191 5.72 -31.49 -21.91
CA ASN A 191 5.04 -32.32 -22.91
C ASN A 191 4.56 -33.67 -22.31
N GLN A 192 3.38 -33.69 -21.70
CA GLN A 192 2.72 -34.91 -21.23
C GLN A 192 2.14 -35.69 -22.42
N VAL A 193 2.99 -36.54 -23.00
CA VAL A 193 2.57 -37.52 -24.01
C VAL A 193 1.81 -38.66 -23.31
N SER A 194 0.48 -38.56 -23.16
CA SER A 194 -0.47 -39.66 -23.38
C SER A 194 -1.95 -39.35 -23.06
N SER A 195 -2.83 -39.83 -23.95
CA SER A 195 -4.19 -40.37 -23.72
C SER A 195 -5.23 -39.61 -22.87
N VAL A 196 -6.27 -39.13 -23.56
CA VAL A 196 -7.68 -39.12 -23.13
C VAL A 196 -7.97 -38.45 -21.77
N GLY A 197 -7.76 -37.13 -21.73
CA GLY A 197 -8.30 -36.22 -20.71
C GLY A 197 -8.77 -34.91 -21.37
N PRO A 198 -9.46 -34.02 -20.63
CA PRO A 198 -9.78 -32.68 -21.13
C PRO A 198 -8.50 -31.88 -21.43
N SER A 199 -8.61 -30.89 -22.31
CA SER A 199 -7.50 -30.09 -22.85
C SER A 199 -6.57 -29.52 -21.77
N PRO A 200 -5.26 -29.37 -22.04
CA PRO A 200 -4.28 -28.86 -21.07
C PRO A 200 -4.70 -27.50 -20.53
N SER A 201 -4.70 -27.38 -19.20
CA SER A 201 -5.08 -26.18 -18.47
C SER A 201 -3.95 -25.15 -18.44
N LEU A 202 -4.31 -23.90 -18.70
CA LEU A 202 -3.55 -22.69 -18.37
C LEU A 202 -2.96 -22.78 -16.95
N LEU A 203 -1.64 -22.82 -16.81
CA LEU A 203 -0.95 -23.02 -15.53
C LEU A 203 -0.80 -21.68 -14.80
N SER A 204 -1.10 -21.58 -13.51
CA SER A 204 -1.06 -20.27 -12.84
C SER A 204 -0.52 -20.26 -11.42
N TYR A 205 0.55 -19.50 -11.21
CA TYR A 205 1.26 -19.37 -9.94
C TYR A 205 1.34 -17.89 -9.57
N ALA A 206 0.80 -17.52 -8.42
CA ALA A 206 0.83 -16.12 -7.98
C ALA A 206 2.09 -15.79 -7.19
N LEU A 207 2.35 -14.49 -7.08
CA LEU A 207 3.30 -13.79 -6.22
C LEU A 207 2.50 -12.73 -5.33
N CYS A 208 2.50 -12.79 -3.98
CA CYS A 208 1.97 -11.83 -2.95
C CYS A 208 2.78 -11.68 -1.60
N GLY A 209 2.40 -10.74 -0.72
CA GLY A 209 3.02 -10.52 0.62
C GLY A 209 3.41 -9.06 0.90
N THR A 210 4.23 -8.77 1.91
CA THR A 210 4.69 -7.39 2.20
C THR A 210 5.69 -6.88 1.15
N GLY A 211 5.67 -5.59 0.80
CA GLY A 211 6.59 -5.04 -0.21
C GLY A 211 8.06 -5.15 0.19
N GLY A 212 8.96 -5.36 -0.79
CA GLY A 212 10.41 -5.30 -0.58
C GLY A 212 11.14 -6.62 -0.29
N LEU A 213 10.47 -7.77 -0.42
CA LEU A 213 11.08 -9.10 -0.20
C LEU A 213 11.78 -9.68 -1.46
N GLY A 214 12.34 -8.82 -2.33
CA GLY A 214 13.03 -9.22 -3.59
C GLY A 214 12.09 -9.82 -4.63
N LYS A 215 10.83 -9.41 -4.57
CA LYS A 215 9.71 -10.34 -4.62
C LYS A 215 9.10 -10.29 -6.07
N THR A 216 9.31 -9.20 -6.83
CA THR A 216 9.14 -9.07 -8.31
C THR A 216 10.42 -9.41 -9.04
N GLN A 217 11.59 -9.13 -8.47
CA GLN A 217 12.88 -9.47 -9.08
C GLN A 217 12.91 -10.92 -9.54
N ILE A 218 12.40 -11.86 -8.74
CA ILE A 218 12.42 -13.28 -9.12
C ILE A 218 11.43 -13.58 -10.27
N ALA A 219 10.41 -12.76 -10.50
CA ALA A 219 9.60 -12.82 -11.74
C ALA A 219 10.39 -12.32 -12.96
N ILE A 220 11.24 -11.32 -12.79
CA ILE A 220 12.21 -10.87 -13.82
C ILE A 220 13.16 -12.03 -14.14
N GLU A 221 13.83 -12.60 -13.13
CA GLU A 221 14.77 -13.70 -13.31
C GLU A 221 14.10 -14.94 -13.94
N PHE A 222 12.88 -15.29 -13.52
CA PHE A 222 12.13 -16.38 -14.14
C PHE A 222 11.78 -16.09 -15.61
N ALA A 223 11.38 -14.87 -15.95
CA ALA A 223 11.11 -14.48 -17.33
C ALA A 223 12.37 -14.56 -18.21
N TYR A 224 13.50 -14.03 -17.72
CA TYR A 224 14.78 -14.06 -18.43
C TYR A 224 15.36 -15.47 -18.56
N ALA A 225 15.32 -16.28 -17.51
CA ALA A 225 15.74 -17.69 -17.56
C ALA A 225 14.89 -18.50 -18.56
N SER A 226 13.57 -18.30 -18.53
CA SER A 226 12.64 -18.98 -19.45
C SER A 226 12.82 -18.55 -20.90
N MET A 227 13.10 -17.26 -21.15
CA MET A 227 13.46 -16.73 -22.46
C MET A 227 14.77 -17.33 -22.99
N GLN A 228 15.78 -17.47 -22.13
CA GLN A 228 17.09 -18.04 -22.50
C GLN A 228 17.00 -19.55 -22.81
N ARG A 229 16.21 -20.31 -22.04
CA ARG A 229 15.93 -21.73 -22.30
C ARG A 229 14.98 -21.97 -23.46
N LYS A 230 14.16 -20.98 -23.82
CA LYS A 230 13.02 -21.09 -24.76
C LYS A 230 11.92 -22.01 -24.22
N ASP A 231 11.59 -21.86 -22.93
CA ASP A 231 10.48 -22.55 -22.29
C ASP A 231 9.10 -22.04 -22.80
N PHE A 232 9.08 -20.83 -23.36
CA PHE A 232 7.92 -20.15 -23.94
C PHE A 232 8.30 -19.50 -25.28
N ASP A 233 7.40 -19.52 -26.25
CA ASP A 233 7.53 -18.80 -27.52
C ASP A 233 7.10 -17.33 -27.39
N ALA A 234 6.33 -16.99 -26.36
CA ALA A 234 5.97 -15.61 -26.05
C ALA A 234 6.01 -15.33 -24.54
N ILE A 235 6.49 -14.15 -24.15
CA ILE A 235 6.54 -13.71 -22.76
C ILE A 235 6.09 -12.24 -22.68
N PHE A 236 5.06 -11.97 -21.90
CA PHE A 236 4.42 -10.65 -21.79
C PHE A 236 4.48 -10.13 -20.37
N TRP A 237 5.05 -8.93 -20.19
CA TRP A 237 4.99 -8.20 -18.92
C TRP A 237 3.81 -7.22 -18.93
N VAL A 238 2.93 -7.32 -17.93
CA VAL A 238 1.71 -6.53 -17.79
C VAL A 238 1.79 -5.75 -16.49
N ALA A 239 1.66 -4.42 -16.56
CA ALA A 239 1.59 -3.58 -15.36
C ALA A 239 0.16 -3.63 -14.78
N ALA A 240 -0.02 -4.32 -13.67
CA ALA A 240 -1.33 -4.65 -13.10
C ALA A 240 -1.74 -3.76 -11.90
N SER A 241 -0.99 -2.68 -11.63
CA SER A 241 -1.23 -1.77 -10.50
C SER A 241 -2.54 -0.97 -10.57
N ASN A 242 -3.11 -0.80 -11.77
CA ASN A 242 -4.47 -0.27 -11.97
C ASN A 242 -5.02 -0.70 -13.35
N GLU A 243 -6.31 -0.47 -13.57
CA GLU A 243 -7.01 -0.86 -14.80
C GLU A 243 -6.51 -0.14 -16.06
N GLY A 244 -6.09 1.12 -15.97
CA GLY A 244 -5.52 1.86 -17.11
C GLY A 244 -4.17 1.29 -17.57
N ASN A 245 -3.36 0.81 -16.61
CA ASN A 245 -2.10 0.11 -16.90
C ASN A 245 -2.36 -1.28 -17.51
N LEU A 246 -3.35 -2.03 -17.01
CA LEU A 246 -3.79 -3.31 -17.62
C LEU A 246 -4.25 -3.09 -19.08
N ALA A 247 -5.15 -2.13 -19.30
CA ALA A 247 -5.69 -1.77 -20.61
C ALA A 247 -4.59 -1.37 -21.60
N LYS A 248 -3.63 -0.57 -21.15
CA LYS A 248 -2.47 -0.18 -21.94
C LYS A 248 -1.58 -1.38 -22.26
N SER A 249 -1.17 -2.19 -21.28
CA SER A 249 -0.32 -3.36 -21.52
C SER A 249 -0.97 -4.34 -22.50
N PHE A 250 -2.28 -4.55 -22.45
CA PHE A 250 -2.98 -5.40 -23.43
C PHE A 250 -3.03 -4.75 -24.83
N SER A 251 -3.14 -3.42 -24.93
CA SER A 251 -3.00 -2.69 -26.20
C SER A 251 -1.59 -2.85 -26.78
N ASP A 252 -0.56 -2.71 -25.94
CA ASP A 252 0.85 -2.91 -26.31
C ASP A 252 1.11 -4.36 -26.77
N ILE A 253 0.48 -5.36 -26.13
CA ILE A 253 0.54 -6.79 -26.53
C ILE A 253 -0.20 -7.03 -27.86
N ALA A 254 -1.35 -6.40 -28.09
CA ALA A 254 -2.09 -6.53 -29.35
C ALA A 254 -1.24 -6.04 -30.54
N VAL A 255 -0.52 -4.94 -30.38
CA VAL A 255 0.46 -4.45 -31.36
C VAL A 255 1.70 -5.36 -31.43
N GLY A 256 2.23 -5.80 -30.28
CA GLY A 256 3.43 -6.65 -30.19
C GLY A 256 3.27 -8.04 -30.82
N LEU A 257 2.07 -8.61 -30.78
CA LEU A 257 1.72 -9.84 -31.50
C LEU A 257 1.40 -9.61 -32.99
N GLY A 258 1.19 -8.36 -33.41
CA GLY A 258 0.75 -8.02 -34.76
C GLY A 258 -0.77 -8.13 -34.99
N LEU A 259 -1.58 -8.24 -33.93
CA LEU A 259 -3.05 -8.22 -34.01
C LEU A 259 -3.56 -6.81 -34.34
N GLU A 260 -2.89 -5.77 -33.85
CA GLU A 260 -3.18 -4.36 -34.13
C GLU A 260 -2.00 -3.64 -34.78
N ASN A 261 -2.29 -2.60 -35.56
CA ASN A 261 -1.28 -1.78 -36.25
C ASN A 261 -1.20 -0.43 -35.53
N LEU A 262 -0.02 0.18 -35.48
CA LEU A 262 0.16 1.50 -34.83
C LEU A 262 -0.72 2.62 -35.42
N SER A 263 -1.21 2.47 -36.66
CA SER A 263 -2.17 3.38 -37.30
C SER A 263 -3.64 3.11 -36.94
N ASN A 264 -3.96 1.90 -36.48
CA ASN A 264 -5.32 1.40 -36.28
C ASN A 264 -5.51 0.93 -34.83
N HIS A 265 -5.09 1.72 -33.85
CA HIS A 265 -5.44 1.51 -32.45
C HIS A 265 -6.96 1.58 -32.30
N ARG A 266 -7.58 0.50 -31.77
CA ARG A 266 -9.01 0.48 -31.46
C ARG A 266 -9.25 0.96 -30.03
N GLU A 267 -10.50 0.92 -29.58
CA GLU A 267 -10.82 1.05 -28.16
C GLU A 267 -10.14 -0.08 -27.38
N GLN A 268 -9.58 0.23 -26.21
CA GLN A 268 -8.74 -0.68 -25.43
C GLN A 268 -9.43 -2.00 -25.05
N VAL A 269 -10.77 -1.99 -24.97
CA VAL A 269 -11.62 -3.17 -24.77
C VAL A 269 -11.46 -4.17 -25.93
N VAL A 270 -11.39 -3.69 -27.17
CA VAL A 270 -11.22 -4.54 -28.36
C VAL A 270 -9.80 -5.09 -28.43
N SER A 271 -8.79 -4.27 -28.15
CA SER A 271 -7.39 -4.71 -28.08
C SER A 271 -7.19 -5.81 -27.02
N ARG A 272 -7.83 -5.63 -25.85
CA ARG A 272 -7.88 -6.63 -24.77
C ARG A 272 -8.53 -7.93 -25.23
N ASP A 273 -9.72 -7.85 -25.82
CA ASP A 273 -10.50 -9.05 -26.19
C ASP A 273 -9.82 -9.84 -27.31
N LEU A 274 -9.18 -9.17 -28.28
CA LEU A 274 -8.33 -9.81 -29.31
C LEU A 274 -7.13 -10.57 -28.70
N VAL A 275 -6.47 -10.00 -27.69
CA VAL A 275 -5.37 -10.68 -26.99
C VAL A 275 -5.88 -11.86 -26.16
N LEU A 276 -7.00 -11.72 -25.46
CA LEU A 276 -7.61 -12.81 -24.70
C LEU A 276 -8.09 -13.95 -25.61
N GLU A 277 -8.65 -13.63 -26.78
CA GLU A 277 -8.99 -14.62 -27.81
C GLU A 277 -7.72 -15.33 -28.32
N SER A 278 -6.69 -14.58 -28.72
CA SER A 278 -5.43 -15.14 -29.24
C SER A 278 -4.68 -16.01 -28.22
N LEU A 279 -4.80 -15.72 -26.91
CA LEU A 279 -4.20 -16.52 -25.84
C LEU A 279 -5.06 -17.74 -25.49
N SER A 280 -6.39 -17.61 -25.51
CA SER A 280 -7.31 -18.70 -25.13
C SER A 280 -7.53 -19.71 -26.26
N HIS A 281 -7.54 -19.25 -27.51
CA HIS A 281 -7.84 -20.02 -28.72
C HIS A 281 -6.96 -19.55 -29.90
N PRO A 282 -5.74 -20.10 -30.09
CA PRO A 282 -4.92 -19.83 -31.27
C PRO A 282 -5.51 -20.49 -32.53
N VAL A 283 -6.54 -19.88 -33.13
CA VAL A 283 -7.32 -20.46 -34.24
C VAL A 283 -6.68 -20.20 -35.61
N ARG A 284 -6.56 -21.27 -36.40
CA ARG A 284 -6.10 -21.23 -37.81
C ARG A 284 -6.99 -20.33 -38.70
N ARG A 285 -6.37 -19.48 -39.53
CA ARG A 285 -6.83 -19.20 -40.92
C ARG A 285 -5.67 -18.68 -41.78
N ILE A 286 -5.82 -18.80 -43.10
CA ILE A 286 -4.74 -18.65 -44.10
C ILE A 286 -5.15 -17.60 -45.13
N LEU A 287 -4.18 -16.79 -45.59
CA LEU A 287 -4.07 -16.40 -46.99
C LEU A 287 -2.65 -16.63 -47.51
N ASP A 288 -2.59 -17.16 -48.74
CA ASP A 288 -1.51 -17.17 -49.73
C ASP A 288 -0.06 -17.56 -49.34
N GLY A 289 0.25 -18.84 -49.64
CA GLY A 289 1.41 -19.16 -50.48
C GLY A 289 2.68 -19.70 -49.80
N ALA A 290 3.03 -19.23 -48.60
CA ALA A 290 4.25 -19.64 -47.90
C ALA A 290 3.99 -20.81 -46.92
N LYS A 291 4.83 -21.86 -46.95
CA LYS A 291 4.63 -23.08 -46.15
C LYS A 291 5.29 -22.98 -44.77
N LEU A 292 4.46 -22.88 -43.73
CA LEU A 292 4.72 -23.47 -42.41
C LEU A 292 3.66 -24.56 -42.14
N PRO A 293 3.94 -25.59 -41.33
CA PRO A 293 2.95 -26.61 -41.01
C PRO A 293 1.73 -26.02 -40.27
N PRO A 294 0.53 -26.61 -40.41
CA PRO A 294 -0.55 -26.32 -39.48
C PRO A 294 -0.19 -26.80 -38.06
N ASP A 295 -0.82 -26.18 -37.07
CA ASP A 295 -0.79 -26.52 -35.64
C ASP A 295 0.49 -26.12 -34.90
N VAL A 296 0.59 -24.82 -34.58
CA VAL A 296 1.50 -24.27 -33.56
C VAL A 296 0.66 -23.63 -32.47
N ASP A 297 0.29 -24.42 -31.45
CA ASP A 297 -0.02 -23.84 -30.14
C ASP A 297 1.30 -23.32 -29.54
N PHE A 298 1.41 -22.02 -29.33
CA PHE A 298 2.63 -21.41 -28.80
C PHE A 298 2.55 -21.28 -27.27
N PRO A 299 3.47 -21.85 -26.47
CA PRO A 299 3.48 -21.66 -25.02
C PRO A 299 3.76 -20.19 -24.69
N SER A 300 2.81 -19.53 -24.03
CA SER A 300 2.91 -18.10 -23.65
C SER A 300 2.98 -17.91 -22.13
N LEU A 301 3.92 -17.10 -21.64
CA LEU A 301 3.98 -16.65 -20.25
C LEU A 301 3.43 -15.22 -20.09
N LEU A 302 2.41 -15.04 -19.25
CA LEU A 302 1.79 -13.74 -18.96
C LEU A 302 2.08 -13.34 -17.51
N ILE A 303 2.76 -12.21 -17.29
CA ILE A 303 3.23 -11.77 -15.98
C ILE A 303 2.50 -10.49 -15.55
N PHE A 304 1.65 -10.57 -14.52
CA PHE A 304 0.84 -9.43 -14.05
C PHE A 304 1.49 -8.73 -12.86
N ASP A 305 2.37 -7.76 -13.07
CA ASP A 305 3.15 -7.15 -11.98
C ASP A 305 2.38 -6.10 -11.15
N ASN A 306 2.50 -6.19 -9.83
CA ASN A 306 1.89 -5.28 -8.85
C ASN A 306 0.34 -5.21 -8.84
N ALA A 307 -0.32 -6.32 -9.21
CA ALA A 307 -1.74 -6.67 -9.15
C ALA A 307 -2.35 -6.66 -7.73
N ASP A 308 -2.33 -5.53 -7.04
CA ASP A 308 -2.88 -5.40 -5.68
C ASP A 308 -4.41 -5.39 -5.61
N ASN A 309 -5.10 -5.04 -6.70
CA ASN A 309 -6.55 -5.17 -6.80
C ASN A 309 -6.91 -6.35 -7.71
N LEU A 310 -7.27 -7.47 -7.11
CA LEU A 310 -7.51 -8.73 -7.81
C LEU A 310 -8.78 -8.74 -8.66
N GLN A 311 -9.72 -7.83 -8.40
CA GLN A 311 -10.98 -7.79 -9.11
C GLN A 311 -10.81 -7.24 -10.54
N THR A 312 -9.87 -6.32 -10.76
CA THR A 312 -9.61 -5.79 -12.11
C THR A 312 -9.03 -6.86 -13.04
N LEU A 313 -8.24 -7.80 -12.52
CA LEU A 313 -7.64 -8.90 -13.31
C LEU A 313 -8.69 -9.84 -13.90
N GLN A 314 -9.92 -9.91 -13.37
CA GLN A 314 -10.97 -10.79 -13.90
C GLN A 314 -11.28 -10.49 -15.38
N GLY A 315 -11.26 -9.21 -15.78
CA GLY A 315 -11.49 -8.80 -17.16
C GLY A 315 -10.30 -9.04 -18.09
N TYR A 316 -9.14 -9.46 -17.57
CA TYR A 316 -7.88 -9.60 -18.31
C TYR A 316 -7.29 -11.02 -18.19
N TRP A 317 -8.04 -11.98 -17.64
CA TRP A 317 -7.56 -13.35 -17.42
C TRP A 317 -7.98 -14.30 -18.56
N PRO A 318 -7.04 -14.90 -19.33
CA PRO A 318 -7.36 -15.91 -20.34
C PRO A 318 -8.15 -17.08 -19.76
N LEU A 319 -9.28 -17.45 -20.39
CA LEU A 319 -10.18 -18.50 -19.85
C LEU A 319 -9.79 -19.92 -20.30
N ALA A 320 -8.90 -20.04 -21.27
CA ALA A 320 -8.35 -21.29 -21.78
C ALA A 320 -6.90 -21.05 -22.30
N GLY A 321 -6.39 -21.98 -23.11
CA GLY A 321 -5.12 -21.83 -23.83
C GLY A 321 -3.95 -22.59 -23.22
N LYS A 322 -2.93 -22.89 -24.06
CA LYS A 322 -1.66 -23.51 -23.64
C LYS A 322 -0.68 -22.46 -23.14
N GLY A 323 -1.05 -21.76 -22.08
CA GLY A 323 -0.25 -20.67 -21.51
C GLY A 323 0.13 -20.91 -20.05
N SER A 324 0.81 -19.93 -19.48
CA SER A 324 1.19 -19.90 -18.08
C SER A 324 1.13 -18.47 -17.54
N ILE A 325 0.72 -18.31 -16.28
CA ILE A 325 0.48 -17.00 -15.67
C ILE A 325 1.26 -16.87 -14.38
N LEU A 326 2.05 -15.80 -14.29
CA LEU A 326 2.80 -15.39 -13.11
C LEU A 326 2.20 -14.08 -12.58
N VAL A 327 1.22 -14.17 -11.69
CA VAL A 327 0.64 -12.97 -11.06
C VAL A 327 1.63 -12.39 -10.09
N THR A 328 1.71 -11.08 -9.93
CA THR A 328 2.51 -10.42 -8.89
C THR A 328 1.73 -9.32 -8.18
N SER A 329 1.66 -9.34 -6.85
CA SER A 329 0.80 -8.55 -5.96
C SER A 329 1.42 -8.35 -4.56
N ARG A 330 0.69 -7.69 -3.66
CA ARG A 330 0.83 -7.71 -2.20
C ARG A 330 -0.32 -8.43 -1.48
N ASP A 331 -1.50 -8.54 -2.08
CA ASP A 331 -2.72 -9.07 -1.44
C ASP A 331 -2.60 -10.58 -1.13
N PRO A 332 -2.71 -11.01 0.14
CA PRO A 332 -2.73 -12.43 0.52
C PRO A 332 -3.96 -13.23 0.03
N MET A 333 -4.75 -12.71 -0.92
CA MET A 333 -5.81 -13.45 -1.63
C MET A 333 -5.52 -13.71 -3.12
N ALA A 334 -4.45 -13.17 -3.74
CA ALA A 334 -4.16 -13.47 -5.18
C ALA A 334 -3.76 -14.93 -5.41
N LYS A 335 -3.57 -15.66 -4.30
CA LYS A 335 -3.25 -17.06 -4.24
C LYS A 335 -4.04 -17.98 -5.14
N GLY A 336 -5.32 -17.66 -5.35
CA GLY A 336 -6.24 -18.60 -5.92
C GLY A 336 -7.69 -18.12 -5.91
N LYS A 337 -8.56 -19.13 -6.01
CA LYS A 337 -9.81 -19.08 -6.77
C LYS A 337 -10.97 -18.34 -6.09
N MET A 338 -10.68 -17.37 -5.24
CA MET A 338 -11.63 -16.44 -4.61
C MET A 338 -11.88 -15.19 -5.47
N TYR A 339 -10.85 -14.64 -6.11
CA TYR A 339 -10.95 -13.44 -6.96
C TYR A 339 -10.42 -13.64 -8.37
N ILE A 340 -9.34 -14.40 -8.54
CA ILE A 340 -8.77 -14.80 -9.83
C ILE A 340 -8.61 -16.32 -9.84
N PRO A 341 -8.73 -17.02 -10.99
CA PRO A 341 -8.74 -18.48 -11.02
C PRO A 341 -7.35 -19.12 -10.86
N CYS A 342 -6.41 -18.46 -10.16
CA CYS A 342 -5.04 -18.90 -9.93
C CYS A 342 -4.96 -20.27 -9.22
N ASP A 343 -3.95 -21.10 -9.53
CA ASP A 343 -3.82 -22.45 -8.98
C ASP A 343 -3.11 -22.47 -7.61
N THR A 344 -1.95 -21.81 -7.46
CA THR A 344 -1.12 -21.94 -6.24
C THR A 344 -0.05 -20.85 -6.01
N GLY A 345 0.79 -21.02 -4.97
CA GLY A 345 2.06 -20.31 -4.72
C GLY A 345 2.80 -20.76 -3.44
N ILE A 346 3.94 -20.12 -3.05
CA ILE A 346 4.52 -20.07 -1.65
C ILE A 346 4.62 -18.63 -1.05
N ILE A 347 4.09 -18.32 0.16
CA ILE A 347 4.19 -16.97 0.75
C ILE A 347 5.67 -16.64 0.89
N LEU A 348 6.17 -15.57 0.25
CA LEU A 348 7.62 -15.35 0.33
C LEU A 348 8.03 -14.99 1.77
N PRO A 349 8.88 -15.82 2.41
CA PRO A 349 9.56 -15.40 3.62
C PRO A 349 10.62 -14.35 3.27
N PRO A 350 11.27 -13.75 4.27
CA PRO A 350 12.62 -13.20 4.13
C PRO A 350 13.60 -14.21 3.51
N PHE A 351 14.84 -13.79 3.25
CA PHE A 351 15.90 -14.74 2.91
C PHE A 351 16.18 -15.71 4.07
N GLU A 352 16.80 -16.85 3.76
CA GLU A 352 17.52 -17.63 4.78
C GLU A 352 18.80 -16.88 5.15
N VAL A 353 19.26 -16.99 6.41
CA VAL A 353 20.40 -16.21 6.95
C VAL A 353 21.65 -16.39 6.08
N SER A 354 21.90 -17.60 5.58
CA SER A 354 22.99 -17.94 4.65
C SER A 354 22.92 -17.14 3.35
N ASP A 355 21.72 -16.99 2.78
CA ASP A 355 21.47 -16.37 1.48
C ASP A 355 21.62 -14.85 1.61
N ALA A 356 21.00 -14.27 2.64
CA ALA A 356 21.12 -12.85 2.94
C ALA A 356 22.58 -12.46 3.24
N ALA A 357 23.29 -13.26 4.04
CA ALA A 357 24.69 -13.01 4.35
C ALA A 357 25.57 -13.20 3.11
N GLY A 358 25.26 -14.17 2.25
CA GLY A 358 25.91 -14.33 0.94
C GLY A 358 25.78 -13.09 0.05
N LEU A 359 24.56 -12.57 -0.07
CA LEU A 359 24.23 -11.35 -0.82
C LEU A 359 24.93 -10.11 -0.24
N LEU A 360 24.93 -9.95 1.09
CA LEU A 360 25.65 -8.86 1.76
C LEU A 360 27.14 -8.92 1.46
N ARG A 361 27.75 -10.11 1.48
CA ARG A 361 29.17 -10.32 1.18
C ARG A 361 29.52 -10.14 -0.30
N SER A 362 28.65 -10.49 -1.26
CA SER A 362 28.92 -10.25 -2.69
C SER A 362 28.89 -8.75 -3.01
N ILE A 363 27.84 -8.06 -2.57
CA ILE A 363 27.64 -6.60 -2.74
C ILE A 363 28.80 -5.82 -2.12
N THR A 364 29.13 -6.08 -0.85
CA THR A 364 30.22 -5.37 -0.15
C THR A 364 31.62 -5.79 -0.62
N GLY A 365 31.78 -7.01 -1.12
CA GLY A 365 33.08 -7.61 -1.44
C GLY A 365 33.78 -8.28 -0.24
N TYR A 366 33.21 -8.25 0.97
CA TYR A 366 33.72 -8.91 2.16
C TYR A 366 33.47 -10.43 2.12
N ASN A 367 34.27 -11.14 1.30
CA ASN A 367 34.13 -12.59 1.04
C ASN A 367 35.20 -13.45 1.72
N ARG A 368 35.81 -12.98 2.82
CA ARG A 368 36.77 -13.78 3.60
C ARG A 368 36.03 -14.77 4.51
N PRO A 369 36.67 -15.87 4.95
CA PRO A 369 36.09 -16.77 5.96
C PRO A 369 35.74 -16.05 7.27
N GLU A 370 36.55 -15.06 7.66
CA GLU A 370 36.36 -14.19 8.83
C GLU A 370 35.11 -13.29 8.72
N ASP A 371 34.73 -12.89 7.50
CA ASP A 371 33.60 -11.99 7.25
C ASP A 371 32.24 -12.71 7.40
N LYS A 372 32.24 -14.06 7.46
CA LYS A 372 31.03 -14.88 7.47
C LYS A 372 30.14 -14.61 8.69
N GLU A 373 30.63 -14.86 9.90
CA GLU A 373 29.84 -14.71 11.13
C GLU A 373 29.34 -13.26 11.34
N PRO A 374 30.16 -12.20 11.15
CA PRO A 374 29.67 -10.82 11.15
C PRO A 374 28.53 -10.57 10.17
N SER A 375 28.65 -11.03 8.91
CA SER A 375 27.60 -10.83 7.91
C SER A 375 26.30 -11.57 8.23
N GLU A 376 26.37 -12.76 8.84
CA GLU A 376 25.21 -13.51 9.32
C GLU A 376 24.52 -12.77 10.48
N GLN A 377 25.31 -12.30 11.46
CA GLN A 377 24.82 -11.46 12.56
C GLN A 377 24.23 -10.10 12.11
N VAL A 378 24.67 -9.53 10.99
CA VAL A 378 24.07 -8.30 10.43
C VAL A 378 22.70 -8.61 9.82
N VAL A 379 22.59 -9.63 8.98
CA VAL A 379 21.33 -9.92 8.27
C VAL A 379 20.25 -10.52 9.15
N GLU A 380 20.61 -11.23 10.23
CA GLU A 380 19.65 -11.65 11.27
C GLU A 380 18.95 -10.44 11.91
N ARG A 381 19.71 -9.39 12.26
CA ARG A 381 19.14 -8.15 12.81
C ARG A 381 18.25 -7.44 11.80
N LEU A 382 18.62 -7.44 10.51
CA LEU A 382 17.81 -6.93 9.40
C LEU A 382 16.60 -7.83 9.06
N SER A 383 16.30 -8.83 9.89
CA SER A 383 15.24 -9.83 9.68
C SER A 383 15.31 -10.52 8.30
N CYS A 384 16.51 -10.57 7.70
CA CYS A 384 16.82 -11.08 6.36
C CYS A 384 15.95 -10.49 5.23
N PHE A 385 15.46 -9.26 5.35
CA PHE A 385 14.67 -8.61 4.30
C PHE A 385 15.54 -8.19 3.11
N PRO A 386 15.29 -8.68 1.87
CA PRO A 386 16.06 -8.34 0.68
C PRO A 386 16.31 -6.85 0.43
N MET A 387 15.29 -5.98 0.50
CA MET A 387 15.49 -4.52 0.36
C MET A 387 16.31 -3.88 1.49
N ALA A 388 16.39 -4.52 2.67
CA ALA A 388 17.30 -4.07 3.73
C ALA A 388 18.74 -4.55 3.49
N VAL A 389 18.94 -5.66 2.76
CA VAL A 389 20.26 -6.23 2.47
C VAL A 389 20.90 -5.64 1.21
N VAL A 390 20.11 -5.12 0.25
CA VAL A 390 20.58 -4.60 -1.04
C VAL A 390 20.49 -3.06 -1.11
N PRO A 391 21.52 -2.32 -0.66
CA PRO A 391 21.63 -0.89 -0.93
C PRO A 391 21.97 -0.65 -2.41
N SER A 392 21.20 0.20 -3.08
CA SER A 392 21.39 0.57 -4.49
C SER A 392 22.65 1.44 -4.70
N ARG A 393 23.80 0.77 -4.78
CA ARG A 393 25.18 1.31 -4.89
C ARG A 393 25.75 1.88 -3.59
N VAL A 394 26.96 1.39 -3.22
CA VAL A 394 28.12 2.04 -2.54
C VAL A 394 28.84 1.00 -1.68
N ARG A 395 29.95 0.45 -2.19
CA ARG A 395 30.62 -0.80 -1.76
C ARG A 395 31.36 -0.76 -0.42
N ARG A 396 31.01 0.14 0.52
CA ARG A 396 31.61 0.14 1.87
C ARG A 396 30.84 0.89 2.95
N CYS A 397 29.97 1.84 2.60
CA CYS A 397 29.05 2.47 3.54
C CYS A 397 27.81 1.60 3.86
N CYS A 398 27.75 0.36 3.32
CA CYS A 398 26.58 -0.51 3.34
C CYS A 398 25.95 -0.64 4.72
N GLU A 399 26.64 -1.21 5.72
CA GLU A 399 26.02 -1.63 7.00
C GLU A 399 25.26 -0.50 7.72
N ASN A 400 25.80 0.72 7.69
CA ASN A 400 25.19 1.87 8.35
C ASN A 400 24.11 2.53 7.48
N ALA A 401 24.27 2.59 6.15
CA ALA A 401 23.21 3.03 5.24
C ALA A 401 22.01 2.07 5.27
N ILE A 402 22.29 0.77 5.29
CA ILE A 402 21.35 -0.33 5.52
C ILE A 402 20.64 -0.16 6.86
N SER A 403 21.36 0.14 7.94
CA SER A 403 20.76 0.37 9.26
C SER A 403 19.88 1.61 9.30
N CYS A 404 20.24 2.71 8.60
CA CYS A 404 19.37 3.87 8.42
C CYS A 404 18.11 3.54 7.61
N MET A 405 18.23 2.77 6.51
CA MET A 405 17.06 2.32 5.72
C MET A 405 16.16 1.36 6.51
N ALA A 406 16.76 0.46 7.31
CA ALA A 406 16.01 -0.42 8.20
C ALA A 406 15.28 0.40 9.27
N VAL A 407 15.93 1.38 9.89
CA VAL A 407 15.29 2.30 10.83
C VAL A 407 14.15 3.08 10.15
N GLN A 408 14.34 3.58 8.94
CA GLN A 408 13.26 4.25 8.19
C GLN A 408 12.08 3.31 7.92
N TYR A 409 12.35 2.05 7.54
CA TYR A 409 11.33 1.02 7.36
C TYR A 409 10.60 0.65 8.66
N HIS A 410 11.32 0.53 9.79
CA HIS A 410 10.71 0.32 11.10
C HIS A 410 9.86 1.54 11.53
N ILE A 411 10.31 2.76 11.24
CA ILE A 411 9.59 4.03 11.42
C ILE A 411 8.29 4.05 10.59
N GLU A 412 8.35 3.76 9.29
CA GLU A 412 7.18 3.70 8.39
C GLU A 412 6.16 2.62 8.80
N ARG A 413 6.58 1.64 9.59
CA ARG A 413 5.74 0.57 10.14
C ARG A 413 5.27 0.82 11.58
N GLY A 414 5.66 1.92 12.21
CA GLY A 414 5.35 2.21 13.62
C GLY A 414 6.10 1.33 14.63
N ASN A 415 7.06 0.51 14.18
CA ASN A 415 7.82 -0.42 15.01
C ASN A 415 9.00 0.28 15.71
N LEU A 416 8.71 1.37 16.44
CA LEU A 416 9.71 2.29 16.99
C LEU A 416 10.61 1.69 18.09
N THR A 417 10.22 0.54 18.66
CA THR A 417 10.89 -0.08 19.82
C THR A 417 12.27 -0.66 19.52
N GLN A 418 12.51 -1.14 18.29
CA GLN A 418 13.80 -1.76 17.90
C GLN A 418 14.79 -0.74 17.32
N ALA A 419 14.30 0.37 16.76
CA ALA A 419 15.10 1.36 16.05
C ALA A 419 16.30 1.96 16.84
N PRO A 420 16.24 2.19 18.18
CA PRO A 420 17.38 2.75 18.91
C PRO A 420 18.64 1.89 18.85
N GLU A 421 18.53 0.57 18.97
CA GLU A 421 19.69 -0.33 19.02
C GLU A 421 20.45 -0.39 17.68
N PHE A 422 19.74 -0.27 16.56
CA PHE A 422 20.34 -0.13 15.24
C PHE A 422 21.13 1.18 15.11
N LEU A 423 20.56 2.31 15.55
CA LEU A 423 21.21 3.63 15.48
C LEU A 423 22.45 3.70 16.39
N ASP A 424 22.38 3.10 17.57
CA ASP A 424 23.49 3.02 18.52
C ASP A 424 24.63 2.14 17.99
N SER A 425 24.30 1.04 17.32
CA SER A 425 25.28 0.18 16.64
C SER A 425 25.91 0.90 15.45
N SER A 426 25.10 1.53 14.60
CA SER A 426 25.55 2.29 13.43
C SER A 426 26.49 3.43 13.82
N ARG A 427 26.18 4.16 14.90
CA ARG A 427 27.03 5.25 15.39
C ARG A 427 28.41 4.76 15.83
N LYS A 428 28.49 3.64 16.56
CA LYS A 428 29.78 3.03 16.97
C LYS A 428 30.63 2.62 15.77
N VAL A 429 30.02 2.14 14.68
CA VAL A 429 30.71 1.81 13.42
C VAL A 429 31.16 3.08 12.67
N CYS A 430 30.33 4.13 12.62
CA CYS A 430 30.77 5.44 12.10
C CYS A 430 31.98 6.00 12.89
N GLU A 431 31.93 5.91 14.22
CA GLU A 431 32.97 6.43 15.11
C GLU A 431 34.28 5.61 15.02
N SER A 432 34.24 4.31 14.71
CA SER A 432 35.45 3.49 14.49
C SER A 432 36.07 3.62 13.09
N VAL A 433 35.26 3.87 12.05
CA VAL A 433 35.72 4.11 10.67
C VAL A 433 36.22 5.55 10.49
N GLY A 434 35.74 6.49 11.30
CA GLY A 434 36.25 7.86 11.33
C GLY A 434 35.96 8.64 10.05
N ASP A 435 37.01 9.07 9.36
CA ASP A 435 36.93 10.17 8.39
C ASP A 435 36.16 9.83 7.10
N GLU A 436 36.06 8.54 6.74
CA GLU A 436 35.29 8.05 5.59
C GLU A 436 33.76 7.96 5.86
N SER A 437 33.32 8.03 7.12
CA SER A 437 31.92 7.76 7.51
C SER A 437 31.00 8.99 7.59
N LYS A 438 31.50 10.20 7.30
CA LYS A 438 30.88 11.47 7.76
C LYS A 438 29.46 11.74 7.25
N ILE A 439 29.16 11.40 5.99
CA ILE A 439 27.79 11.53 5.44
C ILE A 439 26.88 10.51 6.13
N THR A 440 27.34 9.28 6.27
CA THR A 440 26.63 8.18 6.94
C THR A 440 26.33 8.48 8.42
N ASN A 441 27.25 9.15 9.12
CA ASN A 441 27.02 9.62 10.50
C ASN A 441 25.98 10.76 10.55
N ALA A 442 25.91 11.59 9.52
CA ALA A 442 24.83 12.57 9.37
C ALA A 442 23.48 11.89 9.14
N ASP A 443 23.42 10.82 8.34
CA ASP A 443 22.21 10.03 8.11
C ASP A 443 21.74 9.33 9.40
N VAL A 444 22.66 8.76 10.20
CA VAL A 444 22.33 8.23 11.54
C VAL A 444 21.77 9.31 12.46
N SER A 445 22.32 10.53 12.40
CA SER A 445 21.83 11.67 13.18
C SER A 445 20.46 12.16 12.70
N TYR A 446 20.17 12.10 11.40
CA TYR A 446 18.84 12.35 10.84
C TYR A 446 17.81 11.34 11.37
N CYS A 447 18.10 10.05 11.27
CA CYS A 447 17.19 8.99 11.72
C CYS A 447 16.92 9.07 13.24
N ARG A 448 17.92 9.45 14.05
CA ARG A 448 17.73 9.74 15.49
C ARG A 448 16.81 10.95 15.73
N ALA A 449 16.92 12.00 14.93
CA ALA A 449 16.04 13.17 15.04
C ALA A 449 14.59 12.81 14.69
N GLU A 450 14.35 12.12 13.57
CA GLU A 450 13.00 11.65 13.21
C GLU A 450 12.41 10.71 14.27
N LEU A 451 13.17 9.72 14.74
CA LEU A 451 12.73 8.79 15.77
C LEU A 451 12.37 9.52 17.08
N ALA A 452 13.17 10.49 17.52
CA ALA A 452 12.87 11.29 18.71
C ALA A 452 11.62 12.17 18.53
N SER A 453 11.43 12.78 17.35
CA SER A 453 10.23 13.54 17.01
C SER A 453 8.96 12.69 16.95
N MET A 454 9.04 11.47 16.40
CA MET A 454 7.88 10.56 16.34
C MET A 454 7.50 9.97 17.70
N ASN A 455 8.47 9.81 18.61
CA ASN A 455 8.21 9.55 20.03
C ASN A 455 7.77 10.82 20.82
N GLY A 456 7.43 11.91 20.12
CA GLY A 456 6.90 13.15 20.70
C GLY A 456 7.90 14.02 21.48
N LYS A 457 9.21 13.73 21.37
CA LYS A 457 10.30 14.36 22.15
C LYS A 457 11.19 15.27 21.28
N PRO A 458 10.67 16.41 20.76
CA PRO A 458 11.40 17.28 19.84
C PRO A 458 12.62 17.95 20.49
N GLU A 459 12.65 18.12 21.82
CA GLU A 459 13.82 18.58 22.58
C GLU A 459 14.98 17.60 22.48
N VAL A 460 14.70 16.29 22.41
CA VAL A 460 15.69 15.22 22.20
C VAL A 460 16.09 15.12 20.72
N ALA A 461 15.17 15.43 19.80
CA ALA A 461 15.45 15.46 18.36
C ALA A 461 16.39 16.62 17.94
N LEU A 462 16.24 17.79 18.57
CA LEU A 462 16.97 19.02 18.21
C LEU A 462 18.50 18.89 18.16
N PRO A 463 19.21 18.31 19.16
CA PRO A 463 20.66 18.14 19.07
C PRO A 463 21.08 17.25 17.89
N PHE A 464 20.32 16.19 17.58
CA PHE A 464 20.64 15.30 16.45
C PHE A 464 20.35 15.95 15.10
N ALA A 465 19.26 16.73 14.98
CA ALA A 465 18.95 17.49 13.78
C ALA A 465 20.01 18.58 13.48
N LEU A 466 20.54 19.21 14.53
CA LEU A 466 21.67 20.15 14.43
C LEU A 466 23.00 19.44 14.11
N GLU A 467 23.24 18.24 14.65
CA GLU A 467 24.40 17.40 14.32
C GLU A 467 24.37 16.99 12.83
N ASN A 468 23.22 16.53 12.34
CA ASN A 468 22.97 16.23 10.93
C ASN A 468 23.27 17.44 10.02
N LEU A 469 22.61 18.59 10.21
CA LEU A 469 22.84 19.76 9.35
C LEU A 469 24.30 20.24 9.39
N LYS A 470 24.96 20.21 10.55
CA LYS A 470 26.37 20.56 10.73
C LYS A 470 27.33 19.66 9.95
N LEU A 471 27.01 18.38 9.78
CA LEU A 471 27.78 17.43 8.97
C LEU A 471 27.49 17.61 7.48
N ILE A 472 26.21 17.65 7.08
CA ILE A 472 25.81 17.83 5.67
C ILE A 472 26.32 19.14 5.09
N SER A 473 26.26 20.24 5.84
CA SER A 473 26.76 21.56 5.40
C SER A 473 28.26 21.59 5.09
N LYS A 474 29.03 20.58 5.55
CA LYS A 474 30.46 20.43 5.26
C LYS A 474 30.79 19.41 4.17
N HIS A 475 29.89 18.45 3.93
CA HIS A 475 30.22 17.23 3.16
C HIS A 475 29.26 16.93 2.00
N ASP A 476 28.04 17.47 2.01
CA ASP A 476 27.03 17.27 0.95
C ASP A 476 26.17 18.54 0.74
N LEU A 477 26.80 19.72 0.76
CA LEU A 477 26.14 21.04 0.66
C LEU A 477 25.36 21.25 -0.67
N LYS A 478 25.68 20.48 -1.71
CA LYS A 478 25.00 20.53 -3.03
C LYS A 478 24.04 19.36 -3.27
N GLY A 479 24.02 18.35 -2.40
CA GLY A 479 23.15 17.19 -2.54
C GLY A 479 21.78 17.39 -1.92
N TRP A 480 20.87 16.46 -2.23
CA TRP A 480 19.49 16.44 -1.73
C TRP A 480 19.39 16.33 -0.19
N ARG A 481 20.44 15.86 0.49
CA ARG A 481 20.51 15.83 1.95
C ARG A 481 20.51 17.22 2.58
N TYR A 482 21.03 18.25 1.91
CA TYR A 482 21.10 19.60 2.47
C TYR A 482 19.70 20.23 2.71
N PRO A 483 18.78 20.28 1.72
CA PRO A 483 17.41 20.69 1.99
C PRO A 483 16.65 19.71 2.89
N GLN A 484 16.97 18.41 2.87
CA GLN A 484 16.39 17.43 3.78
C GLN A 484 16.72 17.74 5.26
N ALA A 485 17.99 18.05 5.56
CA ALA A 485 18.45 18.46 6.89
C ALA A 485 17.73 19.72 7.39
N HIS A 486 17.52 20.69 6.49
CA HIS A 486 16.72 21.87 6.77
C HIS A 486 15.23 21.53 7.02
N ASN A 487 14.63 20.60 6.28
CA ASN A 487 13.25 20.16 6.51
C ASN A 487 13.08 19.41 7.85
N CYS A 488 14.05 18.57 8.22
CA CYS A 488 14.09 17.90 9.53
C CYS A 488 14.08 18.94 10.66
N LEU A 489 14.99 19.91 10.60
CA LEU A 489 15.03 21.02 11.58
C LEU A 489 13.74 21.84 11.59
N ALA A 490 13.08 22.04 10.45
CA ALA A 490 11.80 22.72 10.41
C ALA A 490 10.71 21.97 11.22
N ALA A 491 10.59 20.65 11.03
CA ALA A 491 9.66 19.82 11.81
C ALA A 491 10.00 19.81 13.31
N VAL A 492 11.29 19.69 13.66
CA VAL A 492 11.75 19.73 15.06
C VAL A 492 11.52 21.11 15.71
N TYR A 493 11.62 22.20 14.94
CA TYR A 493 11.29 23.54 15.44
C TYR A 493 9.78 23.77 15.59
N LEU A 494 8.91 23.12 14.80
CA LEU A 494 7.48 23.08 15.09
C LEU A 494 7.20 22.39 16.44
N GLY A 495 7.86 21.24 16.69
CA GLY A 495 7.71 20.51 17.95
C GLY A 495 8.26 21.27 19.17
N THR A 496 9.47 21.81 19.10
CA THR A 496 10.01 22.65 20.19
C THR A 496 9.29 23.99 20.31
N GLY A 497 8.51 24.40 19.30
CA GLY A 497 7.65 25.60 19.30
C GLY A 497 8.34 26.89 18.87
N ASP A 498 9.52 26.80 18.25
CA ASP A 498 10.20 27.93 17.63
C ASP A 498 9.67 28.14 16.20
N PHE A 499 8.43 28.60 16.11
CA PHE A 499 7.68 28.68 14.86
C PHE A 499 8.31 29.62 13.81
N GLU A 500 9.10 30.61 14.25
CA GLU A 500 9.91 31.44 13.34
C GLU A 500 11.08 30.66 12.74
N LYS A 501 11.88 29.94 13.54
CA LYS A 501 12.93 29.07 12.99
C LYS A 501 12.35 27.95 12.13
N ALA A 502 11.19 27.41 12.48
CA ALA A 502 10.49 26.43 11.65
C ALA A 502 10.18 26.98 10.25
N ALA A 503 9.60 28.18 10.17
CA ALA A 503 9.31 28.85 8.90
C ALA A 503 10.58 29.17 8.08
N VAL A 504 11.66 29.60 8.74
CA VAL A 504 12.95 29.89 8.10
C VAL A 504 13.63 28.62 7.57
N HIS A 505 13.72 27.56 8.38
CA HIS A 505 14.34 26.30 7.95
C HIS A 505 13.52 25.63 6.84
N ALA A 506 12.19 25.71 6.89
CA ALA A 506 11.33 25.22 5.80
C ALA A 506 11.52 26.02 4.50
N ASP A 507 11.68 27.34 4.57
CA ASP A 507 11.99 28.17 3.39
C ASP A 507 13.36 27.83 2.78
N LEU A 508 14.37 27.57 3.60
CA LEU A 508 15.69 27.10 3.15
C LEU A 508 15.61 25.72 2.49
N ALA A 509 14.79 24.80 3.01
CA ALA A 509 14.53 23.51 2.39
C ALA A 509 13.86 23.64 1.01
N ILE A 510 12.80 24.47 0.89
CA ILE A 510 12.13 24.75 -0.40
C ILE A 510 13.13 25.27 -1.43
N ARG A 511 13.93 26.28 -1.05
CA ARG A 511 14.96 26.87 -1.94
C ARG A 511 16.03 25.85 -2.34
N GLY A 512 16.49 25.01 -1.40
CA GLY A 512 17.52 24.01 -1.67
C GLY A 512 17.03 22.93 -2.63
N TYR A 513 15.83 22.38 -2.42
CA TYR A 513 15.25 21.41 -3.37
C TYR A 513 15.05 22.02 -4.76
N ALA A 514 14.66 23.30 -4.85
CA ALA A 514 14.51 24.02 -6.11
C ALA A 514 15.84 24.31 -6.86
N THR A 515 17.00 23.87 -6.33
CA THR A 515 18.29 23.90 -7.05
C THR A 515 18.74 22.54 -7.59
N LEU A 516 17.95 21.47 -7.37
CA LEU A 516 18.24 20.13 -7.86
C LEU A 516 17.63 19.91 -9.26
N GLU A 517 18.28 19.11 -10.09
CA GLU A 517 17.78 18.74 -11.43
C GLU A 517 16.50 17.86 -11.34
N THR A 518 16.38 17.06 -10.28
CA THR A 518 15.22 16.21 -9.95
C THR A 518 14.71 16.51 -8.54
N PRO A 519 13.82 17.51 -8.35
CA PRO A 519 13.32 17.89 -7.03
C PRO A 519 12.28 16.89 -6.48
N GLU A 520 12.78 15.89 -5.75
CA GLU A 520 11.97 14.96 -4.95
C GLU A 520 11.65 15.55 -3.55
N PHE A 521 10.65 14.97 -2.86
CA PHE A 521 10.27 15.25 -1.46
C PHE A 521 9.92 16.70 -1.07
N VAL A 522 9.72 17.61 -2.04
CA VAL A 522 9.35 19.04 -1.88
C VAL A 522 8.05 19.32 -1.10
N ASP A 523 7.25 18.31 -0.79
CA ASP A 523 5.90 18.44 -0.21
C ASP A 523 5.89 18.96 1.23
N PHE A 524 6.62 18.29 2.12
CA PHE A 524 6.62 18.59 3.56
C PHE A 524 7.23 19.96 3.90
N PRO A 525 8.28 20.46 3.23
CA PRO A 525 8.75 21.83 3.41
C PRO A 525 7.66 22.90 3.26
N HIS A 526 6.74 22.76 2.29
CA HIS A 526 5.64 23.72 2.10
C HIS A 526 4.65 23.68 3.28
N ILE A 527 4.32 22.48 3.76
CA ILE A 527 3.44 22.26 4.92
C ILE A 527 4.10 22.81 6.21
N ASN A 528 5.37 22.53 6.43
CA ASN A 528 6.12 22.98 7.60
C ASN A 528 6.26 24.51 7.64
N LYS A 529 6.51 25.14 6.48
CA LYS A 529 6.53 26.61 6.35
C LYS A 529 5.16 27.22 6.66
N ALA A 530 4.08 26.61 6.14
CA ALA A 530 2.73 27.10 6.37
C ALA A 530 2.32 26.98 7.85
N TYR A 531 2.67 25.89 8.54
CA TYR A 531 2.49 25.77 10.00
C TYR A 531 3.24 26.88 10.74
N GLY A 532 4.53 27.08 10.47
CA GLY A 532 5.33 28.11 11.12
C GLY A 532 4.75 29.53 10.92
N LEU A 533 4.24 29.83 9.72
CA LEU A 533 3.54 31.08 9.42
C LEU A 533 2.18 31.20 10.13
N MET A 534 1.35 30.15 10.13
CA MET A 534 0.04 30.13 10.79
C MET A 534 0.17 30.33 12.31
N LEU A 535 1.11 29.62 12.94
CA LEU A 535 1.36 29.66 14.40
C LEU A 535 2.05 30.94 14.86
N THR A 536 2.56 31.75 13.93
CA THR A 536 3.01 33.14 14.14
C THR A 536 1.96 34.17 13.69
N ASN A 537 0.70 33.74 13.51
CA ASN A 537 -0.45 34.55 13.12
C ASN A 537 -0.34 35.23 11.73
N ARG A 538 0.57 34.75 10.87
CA ARG A 538 0.80 35.25 9.49
C ARG A 538 -0.04 34.46 8.47
N HIS A 539 -1.33 34.36 8.74
CA HIS A 539 -2.29 33.48 8.03
C HIS A 539 -2.35 33.69 6.52
N GLU A 540 -2.31 34.92 6.02
CA GLU A 540 -2.28 35.20 4.56
C GLU A 540 -1.00 34.67 3.89
N GLY A 541 0.13 34.77 4.59
CA GLY A 541 1.39 34.19 4.12
C GLY A 541 1.34 32.66 4.11
N ALA A 542 0.76 32.07 5.15
CA ALA A 542 0.55 30.63 5.24
C ALA A 542 -0.37 30.10 4.13
N SER A 543 -1.50 30.77 3.87
CA SER A 543 -2.42 30.37 2.80
C SER A 543 -1.76 30.50 1.44
N LYS A 544 -1.02 31.59 1.18
CA LYS A 544 -0.33 31.78 -0.11
C LYS A 544 0.75 30.74 -0.39
N VAL A 545 1.45 30.24 0.63
CA VAL A 545 2.41 29.12 0.47
C VAL A 545 1.70 27.85 -0.02
N LEU A 546 0.58 27.48 0.60
CA LEU A 546 -0.15 26.26 0.24
C LEU A 546 -1.00 26.41 -1.03
N GLU A 547 -1.61 27.58 -1.27
CA GLU A 547 -2.32 27.87 -2.51
C GLU A 547 -1.38 27.80 -3.71
N ASN A 548 -0.15 28.32 -3.60
CA ASN A 548 0.85 28.21 -4.67
C ASN A 548 1.30 26.75 -4.88
N TYR A 549 1.62 26.03 -3.80
CA TYR A 549 2.01 24.62 -3.85
C TYR A 549 0.93 23.74 -4.52
N LEU A 550 -0.35 23.92 -4.14
CA LEU A 550 -1.48 23.17 -4.70
C LEU A 550 -1.92 23.62 -6.11
N LYS A 551 -1.41 24.74 -6.62
CA LYS A 551 -1.71 25.27 -7.97
C LYS A 551 -0.50 25.20 -8.94
N GLY A 552 0.60 24.55 -8.54
CA GLY A 552 1.81 24.37 -9.35
C GLY A 552 1.86 23.02 -10.07
N GLU A 553 3.09 22.52 -10.31
CA GLU A 553 3.41 21.27 -11.03
C GLU A 553 2.59 20.04 -10.61
N LEU A 554 2.07 19.99 -9.38
CA LEU A 554 1.21 18.89 -8.91
C LEU A 554 -0.01 18.67 -9.81
N VAL A 555 -0.53 19.73 -10.44
CA VAL A 555 -1.63 19.66 -11.40
C VAL A 555 -1.17 19.03 -12.72
N GLU A 556 0.04 19.34 -13.17
CA GLU A 556 0.67 18.78 -14.38
C GLU A 556 1.04 17.30 -14.18
N ARG A 557 1.37 16.91 -12.94
CA ARG A 557 1.55 15.52 -12.49
C ARG A 557 0.21 14.75 -12.33
N GLY A 558 -0.92 15.35 -12.72
CA GLY A 558 -2.21 14.68 -12.83
C GLY A 558 -2.80 14.19 -11.50
N LYS A 559 -3.56 13.08 -11.56
CA LYS A 559 -4.32 12.57 -10.40
C LYS A 559 -3.41 12.08 -9.26
N GLU A 560 -2.30 11.42 -9.58
CA GLU A 560 -1.32 10.96 -8.58
C GLU A 560 -0.65 12.15 -7.86
N GLY A 561 -0.38 13.25 -8.58
CA GLY A 561 0.09 14.51 -7.98
C GLY A 561 -0.94 15.15 -7.06
N THR A 562 -2.18 15.32 -7.55
CA THR A 562 -3.22 16.12 -6.89
C THR A 562 -4.05 15.39 -5.82
N GLU A 563 -4.04 14.05 -5.79
CA GLU A 563 -4.83 13.23 -4.84
C GLU A 563 -3.97 12.40 -3.86
N SER A 564 -2.64 12.53 -3.89
CA SER A 564 -1.73 11.91 -2.90
C SER A 564 -2.02 12.29 -1.43
N PHE A 565 -1.73 11.38 -0.49
CA PHE A 565 -1.82 11.62 0.97
C PHE A 565 -1.15 12.94 1.42
N LYS A 566 -0.03 13.32 0.79
CA LYS A 566 0.72 14.54 1.09
C LYS A 566 -0.08 15.79 0.75
N THR A 567 -0.77 15.82 -0.39
CA THR A 567 -1.62 16.96 -0.76
C THR A 567 -2.89 17.04 0.08
N ALA A 568 -3.46 15.91 0.53
CA ALA A 568 -4.54 15.92 1.53
C ALA A 568 -4.11 16.62 2.83
N CYS A 569 -2.87 16.41 3.29
CA CYS A 569 -2.33 17.10 4.45
C CYS A 569 -2.21 18.63 4.23
N ALA A 570 -1.75 19.06 3.05
CA ALA A 570 -1.70 20.47 2.68
C ALA A 570 -3.10 21.10 2.55
N LYS A 571 -4.07 20.38 1.97
CA LYS A 571 -5.48 20.81 1.87
C LYS A 571 -6.12 20.91 3.26
N SER A 572 -5.86 19.97 4.18
CA SER A 572 -6.33 20.04 5.57
C SER A 572 -5.84 21.30 6.29
N LEU A 573 -4.54 21.60 6.17
CA LEU A 573 -3.94 22.78 6.79
C LEU A 573 -4.46 24.08 6.14
N LEU A 574 -4.59 24.12 4.81
CA LEU A 574 -5.17 25.25 4.09
C LEU A 574 -6.63 25.49 4.49
N GLY A 575 -7.40 24.43 4.75
CA GLY A 575 -8.75 24.51 5.31
C GLY A 575 -8.78 25.16 6.69
N ALA A 576 -7.86 24.81 7.59
CA ALA A 576 -7.73 25.47 8.89
C ALA A 576 -7.33 26.95 8.76
N ILE A 577 -6.35 27.27 7.91
CA ILE A 577 -5.94 28.66 7.65
C ILE A 577 -7.09 29.49 7.04
N TYR A 578 -7.86 28.92 6.12
CA TYR A 578 -9.06 29.58 5.56
C TYR A 578 -10.10 29.90 6.62
N ARG A 579 -10.35 28.99 7.57
CA ARG A 579 -11.24 29.24 8.72
C ARG A 579 -10.72 30.40 9.58
N ASP A 580 -9.42 30.45 9.82
CA ASP A 580 -8.81 31.46 10.68
C ASP A 580 -8.73 32.85 9.98
N LEU A 581 -8.69 32.86 8.64
CA LEU A 581 -8.93 34.02 7.77
C LEU A 581 -10.41 34.40 7.60
N GLY A 582 -11.35 33.68 8.22
CA GLY A 582 -12.80 33.92 8.08
C GLY A 582 -13.43 33.45 6.75
N ARG A 583 -12.65 32.79 5.87
CA ARG A 583 -13.09 32.18 4.59
C ARG A 583 -13.80 30.84 4.84
N TYR A 584 -14.85 30.83 5.68
CA TYR A 584 -15.45 29.60 6.21
C TYR A 584 -16.02 28.65 5.14
N GLU A 585 -16.60 29.17 4.05
CA GLU A 585 -17.10 28.32 2.95
C GLU A 585 -15.98 27.71 2.10
N ASP A 586 -14.85 28.39 1.93
CA ASP A 586 -13.67 27.81 1.27
C ASP A 586 -13.03 26.75 2.16
N SER A 587 -12.95 27.03 3.47
CA SER A 587 -12.51 26.07 4.49
C SER A 587 -13.33 24.80 4.46
N ARG A 588 -14.66 24.91 4.51
CA ARG A 588 -15.59 23.78 4.44
C ARG A 588 -15.38 22.92 3.19
N LYS A 589 -15.37 23.53 2.00
CA LYS A 589 -15.12 22.81 0.72
C LYS A 589 -13.75 22.12 0.68
N MET A 590 -12.72 22.77 1.22
CA MET A 590 -11.36 22.21 1.27
C MET A 590 -11.28 21.00 2.21
N LEU A 591 -11.94 21.07 3.37
CA LEU A 591 -11.96 19.98 4.35
C LEU A 591 -12.88 18.83 3.93
N ASP A 592 -14.05 19.12 3.34
CA ASP A 592 -14.97 18.12 2.77
C ASP A 592 -14.26 17.27 1.70
N THR A 593 -13.51 17.91 0.79
CA THR A 593 -12.72 17.19 -0.24
C THR A 593 -11.49 16.48 0.34
N THR A 594 -10.88 17.02 1.40
CA THR A 594 -9.79 16.37 2.13
C THR A 594 -10.23 15.06 2.80
N LEU A 595 -11.44 14.99 3.37
CA LEU A 595 -11.96 13.75 3.98
C LEU A 595 -12.11 12.61 2.97
N VAL A 596 -12.59 12.90 1.75
CA VAL A 596 -12.68 11.90 0.68
C VAL A 596 -11.28 11.39 0.34
N GLN A 597 -10.34 12.32 0.11
CA GLN A 597 -8.97 11.98 -0.25
C GLN A 597 -8.22 11.21 0.85
N PHE A 598 -8.47 11.49 2.14
CA PHE A 598 -7.90 10.71 3.24
C PHE A 598 -8.54 9.33 3.37
N ARG A 599 -9.86 9.18 3.21
CA ARG A 599 -10.50 7.86 3.14
C ARG A 599 -9.83 7.00 2.06
N ASP A 600 -9.68 7.57 0.86
CA ASP A 600 -9.22 6.84 -0.32
C ASP A 600 -7.71 6.53 -0.28
N THR A 601 -6.90 7.28 0.50
CA THR A 601 -5.44 7.08 0.60
C THR A 601 -4.95 6.39 1.87
N VAL A 602 -5.64 6.53 3.01
CA VAL A 602 -5.21 5.98 4.32
C VAL A 602 -6.32 5.34 5.16
N GLY A 603 -7.54 5.24 4.63
CA GLY A 603 -8.67 4.59 5.31
C GLY A 603 -9.31 5.43 6.42
N GLU A 604 -10.46 4.97 6.92
CA GLU A 604 -11.33 5.76 7.80
C GLU A 604 -10.82 5.89 9.26
N THR A 605 -9.95 4.99 9.71
CA THR A 605 -9.41 4.96 11.08
C THR A 605 -8.15 5.81 11.27
N ASN A 606 -7.68 6.53 10.25
CA ASN A 606 -6.44 7.30 10.35
C ASN A 606 -6.61 8.56 11.22
N VAL A 607 -5.69 8.81 12.14
CA VAL A 607 -5.68 9.98 13.04
C VAL A 607 -5.79 11.33 12.29
N ARG A 608 -5.37 11.41 11.02
CA ARG A 608 -5.53 12.62 10.19
C ARG A 608 -6.99 12.87 9.78
N MET A 609 -7.81 11.82 9.59
CA MET A 609 -9.27 11.97 9.43
C MET A 609 -9.91 12.66 10.65
N ALA A 610 -9.51 12.25 11.86
CA ALA A 610 -10.02 12.83 13.11
C ALA A 610 -9.73 14.33 13.22
N ASN A 611 -8.50 14.75 12.90
CA ASN A 611 -8.10 16.16 12.86
C ASN A 611 -8.86 16.96 11.77
N THR A 612 -9.18 16.35 10.63
CA THR A 612 -10.01 16.99 9.58
C THR A 612 -11.48 17.11 10.03
N TYR A 613 -12.04 16.10 10.70
CA TYR A 613 -13.37 16.19 11.31
C TYR A 613 -13.43 17.27 12.40
N GLU A 614 -12.42 17.37 13.27
CA GLU A 614 -12.31 18.44 14.26
C GLU A 614 -12.28 19.83 13.60
N SER A 615 -11.50 19.97 12.51
CA SER A 615 -11.39 21.22 11.74
C SER A 615 -12.72 21.62 11.06
N LEU A 616 -13.50 20.65 10.59
CA LEU A 616 -14.86 20.87 10.10
C LEU A 616 -15.81 21.25 11.25
N GLY A 617 -15.66 20.63 12.42
CA GLY A 617 -16.39 20.99 13.63
C GLY A 617 -16.18 22.46 14.02
N ASP A 618 -14.91 22.91 14.07
CA ASP A 618 -14.56 24.31 14.32
C ASP A 618 -15.18 25.25 13.28
N THR A 619 -15.11 24.88 12.00
CA THR A 619 -15.60 25.68 10.87
C THR A 619 -17.14 25.79 10.88
N HIS A 620 -17.84 24.70 11.16
CA HIS A 620 -19.30 24.72 11.37
C HIS A 620 -19.68 25.48 12.63
N GLY A 621 -18.86 25.46 13.69
CA GLY A 621 -19.03 26.30 14.88
C GLY A 621 -18.94 27.80 14.57
N LYS A 622 -18.00 28.21 13.70
CA LYS A 622 -17.88 29.60 13.21
C LYS A 622 -19.06 30.01 12.32
N LEU A 623 -19.60 29.08 11.54
CA LEU A 623 -20.85 29.25 10.75
C LEU A 623 -22.13 29.17 11.61
N CYS A 624 -22.03 29.07 12.94
CA CYS A 624 -23.15 28.86 13.88
C CYS A 624 -23.99 27.58 13.64
N ASN A 625 -23.48 26.65 12.84
CA ASN A 625 -24.11 25.36 12.55
C ASN A 625 -23.79 24.33 13.66
N PHE A 626 -24.11 24.65 14.91
CA PHE A 626 -23.66 23.91 16.11
C PHE A 626 -24.06 22.42 16.11
N ALA A 627 -25.20 22.06 15.53
CA ALA A 627 -25.63 20.66 15.39
C ALA A 627 -24.71 19.86 14.45
N ILE A 628 -24.21 20.49 13.38
CA ILE A 628 -23.21 19.87 12.48
C ILE A 628 -21.85 19.86 13.17
N ALA A 629 -21.48 20.93 13.88
CA ALA A 629 -20.23 20.98 14.63
C ALA A 629 -20.11 19.83 15.65
N ARG A 630 -21.16 19.61 16.46
CA ARG A 630 -21.31 18.45 17.36
C ARG A 630 -21.15 17.13 16.60
N ASP A 631 -21.90 16.93 15.51
CA ASP A 631 -21.87 15.68 14.76
C ASP A 631 -20.50 15.43 14.06
N MET A 632 -19.67 16.45 13.83
CA MET A 632 -18.28 16.29 13.37
C MET A 632 -17.31 16.01 14.53
N TYR A 633 -17.44 16.68 15.68
CA TYR A 633 -16.63 16.39 16.87
C TYR A 633 -16.85 14.95 17.37
N LEU A 634 -18.07 14.43 17.29
CA LEU A 634 -18.36 13.02 17.61
C LEU A 634 -17.59 12.05 16.69
N LYS A 635 -17.53 12.33 15.37
CA LYS A 635 -16.71 11.53 14.43
C LYS A 635 -15.21 11.63 14.70
N ALA A 636 -14.73 12.79 15.14
CA ALA A 636 -13.33 12.92 15.55
C ALA A 636 -13.03 12.03 16.76
N LEU A 637 -13.92 11.99 17.76
CA LEU A 637 -13.81 11.06 18.90
C LEU A 637 -13.88 9.60 18.47
N GLU A 638 -14.83 9.22 17.60
CA GLU A 638 -14.96 7.85 17.07
C GLU A 638 -13.65 7.33 16.46
N VAL A 639 -12.87 8.18 15.79
CA VAL A 639 -11.56 7.83 15.21
C VAL A 639 -10.43 7.91 16.25
N PHE A 640 -10.36 8.97 17.06
CA PHE A 640 -9.29 9.11 18.07
C PHE A 640 -9.34 7.99 19.13
N THR A 641 -10.53 7.53 19.55
CA THR A 641 -10.66 6.46 20.56
C THR A 641 -10.23 5.07 20.10
N VAL A 642 -9.84 4.90 18.83
CA VAL A 642 -9.21 3.67 18.31
C VAL A 642 -7.71 3.61 18.65
N ASN A 643 -7.09 4.74 19.02
CA ASN A 643 -5.65 4.84 19.24
C ASN A 643 -5.33 5.39 20.65
N GLU A 644 -4.80 4.52 21.53
CA GLU A 644 -4.61 4.78 22.97
C GLU A 644 -3.75 6.03 23.27
N ASP A 645 -2.80 6.37 22.40
CA ASP A 645 -1.92 7.54 22.53
C ASP A 645 -2.65 8.90 22.38
N SER A 646 -3.92 8.92 21.95
CA SER A 646 -4.63 10.14 21.51
C SER A 646 -5.30 10.94 22.65
N VAL A 647 -4.87 10.74 23.91
CA VAL A 647 -5.51 11.37 25.10
C VAL A 647 -5.63 12.91 25.02
N PRO A 648 -4.61 13.68 24.58
CA PRO A 648 -4.73 15.14 24.46
C PRO A 648 -5.76 15.58 23.41
N GLU A 649 -5.74 14.96 22.22
CA GLU A 649 -6.73 15.13 21.16
C GLU A 649 -8.16 14.85 21.65
N ILE A 650 -8.37 13.72 22.33
CA ILE A 650 -9.67 13.31 22.85
C ILE A 650 -10.19 14.35 23.85
N SER A 651 -9.36 14.82 24.78
CA SER A 651 -9.74 15.88 25.74
C SER A 651 -10.07 17.20 25.04
N ARG A 652 -9.25 17.64 24.07
CA ARG A 652 -9.48 18.84 23.26
C ARG A 652 -10.82 18.80 22.52
N VAL A 653 -11.16 17.65 21.92
CA VAL A 653 -12.44 17.48 21.23
C VAL A 653 -13.61 17.41 22.21
N TYR A 654 -13.49 16.74 23.36
CA TYR A 654 -14.54 16.78 24.39
C TYR A 654 -14.81 18.21 24.89
N PHE A 655 -13.76 19.03 25.07
CA PHE A 655 -13.93 20.44 25.44
C PHE A 655 -14.68 21.22 24.35
N LYS A 656 -14.31 21.06 23.07
CA LYS A 656 -15.02 21.68 21.94
C LYS A 656 -16.47 21.20 21.81
N LEU A 657 -16.71 19.91 22.05
CA LEU A 657 -18.03 19.29 22.05
C LEU A 657 -18.92 19.86 23.18
N SER A 658 -18.38 20.12 24.37
CA SER A 658 -19.12 20.77 25.46
C SER A 658 -19.66 22.15 25.07
N ARG A 659 -18.85 22.93 24.34
CA ARG A 659 -19.24 24.24 23.80
C ARG A 659 -20.30 24.13 22.70
N ALA A 660 -20.25 23.07 21.89
CA ALA A 660 -21.30 22.82 20.88
C ALA A 660 -22.63 22.46 21.53
N TYR A 661 -22.64 21.56 22.53
CA TYR A 661 -23.85 21.23 23.30
C TYR A 661 -24.43 22.44 24.05
N GLY A 662 -23.58 23.27 24.68
CA GLY A 662 -24.01 24.50 25.33
C GLY A 662 -24.56 25.58 24.37
N ARG A 663 -24.32 25.46 23.06
CA ARG A 663 -24.94 26.30 22.00
C ARG A 663 -26.14 25.63 21.32
N LEU A 664 -26.57 24.48 21.84
CA LEU A 664 -27.77 23.71 21.47
C LEU A 664 -28.69 23.51 22.70
N ASP A 665 -28.49 24.30 23.75
CA ASP A 665 -29.18 24.24 25.05
C ASP A 665 -29.19 22.82 25.70
N SER A 666 -28.25 21.97 25.29
CA SER A 666 -28.10 20.58 25.73
C SER A 666 -27.21 20.54 26.99
N VAL A 667 -27.75 21.03 28.11
CA VAL A 667 -26.97 21.36 29.32
C VAL A 667 -26.32 20.13 29.96
N GLU A 668 -27.02 18.99 30.00
CA GLU A 668 -26.51 17.75 30.61
C GLU A 668 -25.35 17.18 29.80
N GLU A 669 -25.46 17.15 28.47
CA GLU A 669 -24.39 16.69 27.58
C GLU A 669 -23.20 17.68 27.54
N ALA A 670 -23.46 18.98 27.67
CA ALA A 670 -22.41 19.99 27.80
C ALA A 670 -21.61 19.79 29.09
N GLN A 671 -22.28 19.62 30.24
CA GLN A 671 -21.64 19.36 31.51
C GLN A 671 -20.86 18.04 31.48
N LYS A 672 -21.47 16.96 30.99
CA LYS A 672 -20.79 15.66 30.86
C LYS A 672 -19.55 15.73 29.96
N ALA A 673 -19.64 16.35 28.79
CA ALA A 673 -18.48 16.48 27.89
C ALA A 673 -17.35 17.31 28.53
N ARG A 674 -17.68 18.29 29.39
CA ARG A 674 -16.69 19.05 30.16
C ARG A 674 -16.04 18.20 31.26
N GLU A 675 -16.81 17.37 31.96
CA GLU A 675 -16.28 16.44 32.97
C GLU A 675 -15.40 15.34 32.33
N ASP A 676 -15.80 14.81 31.18
CA ASP A 676 -15.04 13.80 30.45
C ASP A 676 -13.74 14.39 29.85
N ALA A 677 -13.75 15.66 29.43
CA ALA A 677 -12.50 16.38 29.12
C ALA A 677 -11.60 16.53 30.36
N GLN A 678 -12.15 16.96 31.51
CA GLN A 678 -11.39 17.20 32.74
C GLN A 678 -10.70 15.92 33.23
N LYS A 679 -11.42 14.79 33.31
CA LYS A 679 -10.84 13.49 33.72
C LYS A 679 -9.60 13.11 32.90
N LEU A 680 -9.58 13.44 31.61
CA LEU A 680 -8.46 13.18 30.71
C LEU A 680 -7.29 14.17 30.93
N LEU A 681 -7.57 15.43 31.29
CA LEU A 681 -6.53 16.39 31.71
C LEU A 681 -5.90 15.97 33.05
N ASP A 682 -6.72 15.49 33.99
CA ASP A 682 -6.27 15.00 35.28
C ASP A 682 -5.28 13.81 35.11
N THR A 683 -5.51 12.94 34.11
CA THR A 683 -4.56 11.87 33.74
C THR A 683 -3.31 12.34 33.00
N LEU A 684 -3.26 13.59 32.51
CA LEU A 684 -2.08 14.21 31.89
C LEU A 684 -1.22 15.00 32.89
N GLY A 685 -1.52 14.93 34.19
CA GLY A 685 -0.63 15.35 35.28
C GLY A 685 -0.26 16.84 35.33
N THR A 686 -0.97 17.71 34.61
CA THR A 686 -0.55 19.11 34.37
C THR A 686 -1.73 20.09 34.46
N ASP A 687 -1.48 21.29 35.02
CA ASP A 687 -2.42 22.42 35.10
C ASP A 687 -2.67 23.05 33.71
N LEU A 688 -3.25 22.28 32.79
CA LEU A 688 -3.54 22.70 31.42
C LEU A 688 -4.73 23.66 31.38
N THR A 689 -4.50 24.91 30.97
CA THR A 689 -5.58 25.91 30.86
C THR A 689 -6.39 25.71 29.57
N GLU A 690 -7.58 26.33 29.47
CA GLU A 690 -8.34 26.39 28.21
C GLU A 690 -7.48 26.93 27.05
N LYS A 691 -6.54 27.84 27.32
CA LYS A 691 -5.63 28.38 26.31
C LYS A 691 -4.65 27.30 25.83
N ASP A 692 -4.13 26.49 26.73
CA ASP A 692 -3.21 25.39 26.39
C ASP A 692 -3.95 24.32 25.58
N ILE A 693 -5.15 23.92 26.02
CA ILE A 693 -6.07 22.99 25.33
C ILE A 693 -6.32 23.44 23.87
N ASN A 694 -6.58 24.72 23.63
CA ASN A 694 -6.77 25.27 22.28
C ASN A 694 -5.46 25.51 21.50
N SER A 695 -4.30 25.32 22.13
CA SER A 695 -2.96 25.47 21.51
C SER A 695 -2.26 24.15 21.18
N PHE A 696 -2.80 23.00 21.63
CA PHE A 696 -2.25 21.69 21.27
C PHE A 696 -2.26 21.52 19.75
N LEU A 697 -1.06 21.52 19.19
CA LEU A 697 -0.78 20.99 17.86
C LEU A 697 -1.20 19.51 17.80
N PRO A 698 -1.56 18.98 16.63
CA PRO A 698 -1.80 17.56 16.48
C PRO A 698 -0.57 16.75 16.92
N ALA A 699 -0.78 15.74 17.77
CA ALA A 699 0.16 14.81 18.44
C ALA A 699 1.64 14.79 18.03
N SER A 700 1.94 14.81 16.73
CA SER A 700 3.27 14.97 16.10
C SER A 700 4.20 16.08 16.62
N ALA A 701 3.78 16.93 17.57
CA ALA A 701 4.49 18.17 17.89
C ALA A 701 4.53 18.58 19.39
N ARG A 702 4.24 17.69 20.37
CA ARG A 702 4.72 17.79 21.77
C ARG A 702 4.20 16.67 22.68
N THR A 703 5.10 15.97 23.36
CA THR A 703 4.88 15.46 24.73
C THR A 703 5.75 16.25 25.69
N LYS A 704 5.25 16.57 26.90
CA LYS A 704 6.03 17.31 27.90
C LYS A 704 5.95 16.67 29.28
N ILE A 705 7.09 16.13 29.72
CA ILE A 705 7.55 15.98 31.11
C ILE A 705 6.63 15.17 32.05
N GLU A 706 7.04 13.92 32.32
CA GLU A 706 8.03 13.72 33.39
C GLU A 706 9.44 13.58 32.77
#